data_AF-A0A1S9DT78-F1
#
_entry.id   AF-A0A1S9DT78-F1
#
_cell.length_a   1.000
_cell.length_b   1.000
_cell.length_c   1.000
_cell.angle_alpha   90.00
_cell.angle_beta   90.00
_cell.angle_gamma   90.00
#
_symmetry.space_group_name_H-M   'P 1'
#
loop_
_entity.id
_entity.type
_entity.pdbx_description
1 polymer ?
#
loop_
_entity_poly.entity_id
_entity_poly.type
_entity_poly.pdbx_seq_one_letter_code
_entity_poly.pdbx_strand_id
1 'polypeptide(L)'
;MNHKFASSNKHALRIKNHLNAQEDIEDGKPPFSACTTDREAWRLVVEKDLGRLKWKYLNTQNERDSRPQDLVSRFFLGLPLAIPDSEATKSPSQSISNGLRFHSRLQVAGRGCWADDLKCIVFVTPMLIMSWYITGAEIEEAYAIELANYLFTIQDPTDGGFPTHIGGKTTLMGTMLIYVALRLMGIPSDEKHLIKARACFLEMGGAVYLPSWAKFWLSLLGLYGWEGTDPYPVELWLLPEWTPISPWRWYNIVRQVYLPMCYLSSKRFTMPSNPLLDEIRTEIFTEPYSSIKFASLQGCVLECERHQPQSRVLRTASWALSNVWNPWLRPRVLAVSAERRALEIIKASDNTFNGTGLISLDCFLNMIVFYCEEGPNSKKLKQSQERTLEYLWFSPQGMQVQSIHGAHTWNTSFALQTLVISGVSDHPDLRGCTEDAYKFLLEQQFLDDWPDSPPCHRPSRLGGWPFTTRYHGSTCSDCTGEALKAILLVESQTNIPRLSTEKNIRLAIDHMLMIQNASGGYSSFEPIRSGPFLEHLNGTELFANVMTEYDYTETTSSCITALSLFRERDSSYRAEEVVNAIDRGVRFIHQNQQIDGGWLASWGIAYTYGAFFAMEALHCANETYENHAVVKRGCDFILDKQKEDGGWGETIESIMKKTYIQAESSHVVQTAWCCMALIYADYPDPEPIRRGIRLIMSRQKPSGEWEQEAGVGAGIFTWKLTISDTEDDIDALRRFTSGRWLWREQEQVACRYVKFELQELLGIAASVVAAQSCARVLKTSEGQYNKVFLLTMDNGHEIVAKLPNPNAGRPHFTTASEVATMDFLRNVLNLPVPQVYAWSSRATGSPVGAEYILMEKQPGVMLSDVWDSLKEKQRAQLVLQVVDFEKILAATKFNGFGSLYYKDDLHSSVDTLSLYVDNSGNEVQSTKFSIGPTNHRTFFDFGSGSLDIDRGPWTSVVEFAKAVAKREIATVKSELKYPLMPEGLFYGPRQYQPIAAKKLSTLHNYLKVAPYTLPENSATHASVLWHGDLNLQNIFVDPKEPTRILGIIDWQSVRLPENFESLNPVEQQKAKVLHQAQTLHNLYLARSRQINPVVFEAIQGQKTLRHQVSVIPGLTIMDYEPCLNSLLRDIQKEWPSIVGQDSDGASSIPCPLQFSADEVEEQERDVELWAQGVRLMEEFTSDTGCFKHWDGRVNE
;
A
#
# COMPACT_ATOMS: atom_id res chain seq x y z
N MET A 1 -34.70 29.06 -53.29
CA MET A 1 -33.30 28.61 -53.45
C MET A 1 -32.43 29.75 -52.96
N ASN A 2 -31.57 29.70 -51.94
CA ASN A 2 -31.18 28.66 -50.99
C ASN A 2 -30.75 29.38 -49.70
N HIS A 3 -31.57 29.32 -48.64
CA HIS A 3 -31.10 29.54 -47.26
C HIS A 3 -30.61 28.18 -46.74
N LYS A 4 -29.37 27.80 -47.06
CA LYS A 4 -28.67 26.73 -46.36
C LYS A 4 -27.63 27.40 -45.47
N PHE A 5 -27.62 27.07 -44.17
CA PHE A 5 -26.78 27.62 -43.08
C PHE A 5 -27.38 28.64 -42.11
N ALA A 6 -28.71 28.77 -42.04
CA ALA A 6 -29.42 29.27 -40.84
C ALA A 6 -30.06 28.13 -40.00
N SER A 7 -29.72 26.86 -40.27
CA SER A 7 -30.28 25.68 -39.59
C SER A 7 -29.23 24.78 -38.94
N SER A 8 -28.09 25.32 -38.49
CA SER A 8 -27.10 24.53 -37.73
C SER A 8 -27.70 24.13 -36.38
N ASN A 9 -28.29 22.95 -36.37
CA ASN A 9 -28.76 22.16 -35.23
C ASN A 9 -29.30 22.95 -34.03
N LYS A 10 -30.59 23.32 -34.06
CA LYS A 10 -31.34 23.97 -32.95
C LYS A 10 -31.25 23.24 -31.59
N HIS A 11 -30.68 22.04 -31.58
CA HIS A 11 -30.54 21.15 -30.45
C HIS A 11 -29.10 20.99 -29.97
N ALA A 12 -28.12 21.72 -30.50
CA ALA A 12 -26.73 21.76 -30.02
C ALA A 12 -26.55 22.80 -28.89
N LEU A 13 -25.35 22.83 -28.30
CA LEU A 13 -24.94 23.82 -27.30
C LEU A 13 -25.13 25.25 -27.85
N ARG A 14 -25.64 26.16 -27.01
CA ARG A 14 -25.92 27.54 -27.44
C ARG A 14 -24.64 28.35 -27.51
N ILE A 15 -24.31 28.81 -28.71
CA ILE A 15 -23.15 29.66 -28.97
C ILE A 15 -23.61 31.11 -29.17
N LYS A 16 -22.86 32.06 -28.61
CA LYS A 16 -23.05 33.51 -28.79
C LYS A 16 -21.76 34.20 -29.23
N ASN A 17 -21.86 35.46 -29.65
CA ASN A 17 -20.72 36.29 -30.11
C ASN A 17 -19.92 35.60 -31.23
N HIS A 18 -20.59 35.28 -32.33
CA HIS A 18 -19.96 34.62 -33.49
C HIS A 18 -18.87 35.51 -34.11
N LEU A 19 -17.63 35.00 -34.15
CA LEU A 19 -16.41 35.68 -34.58
C LEU A 19 -16.36 35.89 -36.09
N ASN A 20 -16.99 35.01 -36.87
CA ASN A 20 -16.95 35.01 -38.34
C ASN A 20 -18.32 35.31 -38.98
N ALA A 21 -19.16 36.12 -38.34
CA ALA A 21 -20.41 36.61 -38.94
C ALA A 21 -20.11 37.79 -39.90
N GLN A 22 -19.48 37.50 -41.04
CA GLN A 22 -19.54 38.37 -42.21
C GLN A 22 -20.10 37.62 -43.43
N GLU A 23 -20.83 38.40 -44.21
CA GLU A 23 -21.74 38.07 -45.31
C GLU A 23 -21.03 37.36 -46.49
N ASP A 24 -21.79 36.53 -47.21
CA ASP A 24 -21.47 35.98 -48.54
C ASP A 24 -20.27 35.02 -48.70
N ILE A 25 -20.37 33.82 -48.12
CA ILE A 25 -19.68 32.65 -48.67
C ILE A 25 -20.74 31.68 -49.22
N GLU A 26 -20.92 31.71 -50.55
CA GLU A 26 -21.82 30.83 -51.31
C GLU A 26 -21.33 29.37 -51.39
N ASP A 27 -20.17 29.02 -50.82
CA ASP A 27 -19.66 27.64 -50.75
C ASP A 27 -18.95 27.34 -49.41
N GLY A 28 -19.59 26.54 -48.56
CA GLY A 28 -18.99 25.79 -47.44
C GLY A 28 -18.26 26.61 -46.36
N LYS A 29 -18.87 26.75 -45.16
CA LYS A 29 -18.11 27.13 -43.96
C LYS A 29 -16.97 26.12 -43.72
N PRO A 30 -15.77 26.55 -43.27
CA PRO A 30 -14.69 25.64 -42.94
C PRO A 30 -15.13 24.63 -41.86
N PRO A 31 -14.61 23.39 -41.88
CA PRO A 31 -14.89 22.42 -40.82
C PRO A 31 -14.44 22.99 -39.47
N PHE A 32 -15.12 22.61 -38.39
CA PHE A 32 -14.84 23.15 -37.05
C PHE A 32 -13.37 22.93 -36.63
N SER A 33 -12.75 21.85 -37.10
CA SER A 33 -11.34 21.51 -36.92
C SER A 33 -10.35 22.48 -37.57
N ALA A 34 -10.82 23.32 -38.51
CA ALA A 34 -10.03 24.38 -39.15
C ALA A 34 -10.28 25.77 -38.55
N CYS A 35 -11.21 25.92 -37.60
CA CYS A 35 -11.48 27.17 -36.91
C CYS A 35 -10.41 27.42 -35.84
N THR A 36 -9.83 28.62 -35.81
CA THR A 36 -8.89 29.06 -34.78
C THR A 36 -9.27 30.44 -34.28
N THR A 37 -8.99 30.74 -33.01
CA THR A 37 -9.11 32.10 -32.50
C THR A 37 -7.81 32.89 -32.67
N ASP A 38 -7.90 34.21 -32.67
CA ASP A 38 -6.73 35.07 -32.60
C ASP A 38 -6.13 35.02 -31.19
N ARG A 39 -4.95 34.40 -31.04
CA ARG A 39 -4.25 34.29 -29.76
C ARG A 39 -3.89 35.65 -29.16
N GLU A 40 -3.69 36.69 -29.97
CA GLU A 40 -3.39 38.04 -29.47
C GLU A 40 -4.62 38.75 -28.88
N ALA A 41 -5.81 38.17 -29.03
CA ALA A 41 -7.06 38.67 -28.46
C ALA A 41 -7.35 38.14 -27.04
N TRP A 42 -6.63 37.11 -26.59
CA TRP A 42 -6.86 36.48 -25.28
C TRP A 42 -6.08 37.16 -24.16
N ARG A 43 -6.72 37.32 -22.99
CA ARG A 43 -6.11 37.85 -21.76
C ARG A 43 -6.39 36.92 -20.60
N LEU A 44 -5.39 36.62 -19.79
CA LEU A 44 -5.61 36.14 -18.43
C LEU A 44 -5.95 37.34 -17.55
N VAL A 45 -7.14 37.35 -16.95
CA VAL A 45 -7.63 38.52 -16.21
C VAL A 45 -7.81 38.19 -14.73
N VAL A 46 -7.39 39.12 -13.88
CA VAL A 46 -7.65 39.11 -12.43
C VAL A 46 -9.00 39.76 -12.17
N GLU A 47 -9.91 39.06 -11.49
CA GLU A 47 -11.15 39.67 -10.99
C GLU A 47 -10.99 40.31 -9.61
N LYS A 48 -11.86 41.28 -9.29
CA LYS A 48 -11.74 42.17 -8.12
C LYS A 48 -11.81 41.46 -6.77
N ASP A 49 -12.48 40.32 -6.66
CA ASP A 49 -12.69 39.63 -5.38
C ASP A 49 -11.76 38.41 -5.26
N LEU A 50 -10.83 38.48 -4.31
CA LEU A 50 -10.05 37.37 -3.74
C LEU A 50 -9.14 36.58 -4.72
N GLY A 51 -8.80 37.14 -5.88
CA GLY A 51 -7.70 36.62 -6.71
C GLY A 51 -8.08 35.54 -7.71
N ARG A 52 -9.29 35.61 -8.25
CA ARG A 52 -9.77 34.70 -9.31
C ARG A 52 -9.13 35.05 -10.64
N LEU A 53 -8.60 34.04 -11.32
CA LEU A 53 -8.03 34.15 -12.66
C LEU A 53 -8.99 33.49 -13.66
N LYS A 54 -9.19 34.14 -14.81
CA LYS A 54 -9.92 33.54 -15.92
C LYS A 54 -9.41 34.07 -17.25
N TRP A 55 -9.51 33.25 -18.29
CA TRP A 55 -9.26 33.69 -19.65
C TRP A 55 -10.44 34.50 -20.18
N LYS A 56 -10.15 35.59 -20.89
CA LYS A 56 -11.15 36.42 -21.59
C LYS A 56 -10.70 36.69 -23.02
N TYR A 57 -11.58 36.44 -23.97
CA TYR A 57 -11.42 36.84 -25.36
C TYR A 57 -11.90 38.29 -25.58
N LEU A 58 -11.10 39.12 -26.26
CA LEU A 58 -11.44 40.51 -26.56
C LEU A 58 -11.86 40.66 -28.03
N ASN A 59 -13.14 40.93 -28.24
CA ASN A 59 -13.76 40.92 -29.57
C ASN A 59 -13.46 42.18 -30.39
N THR A 60 -13.19 43.31 -29.73
CA THR A 60 -13.01 44.60 -30.41
C THR A 60 -11.59 45.14 -30.25
N GLN A 61 -11.11 45.88 -31.25
CA GLN A 61 -9.81 46.53 -31.17
C GLN A 61 -9.72 47.51 -29.99
N ASN A 62 -10.80 48.27 -29.72
CA ASN A 62 -10.86 49.17 -28.58
C ASN A 62 -10.65 48.46 -27.23
N GLU A 63 -11.23 47.26 -27.06
CA GLU A 63 -10.99 46.45 -25.85
C GLU A 63 -9.52 46.00 -25.77
N ARG A 64 -8.95 45.55 -26.89
CA ARG A 64 -7.55 45.11 -26.98
C ARG A 64 -6.56 46.24 -26.68
N ASP A 65 -6.84 47.44 -27.16
CA ASP A 65 -6.02 48.65 -26.90
C ASP A 65 -6.14 49.10 -25.44
N SER A 66 -7.33 49.00 -24.85
CA SER A 66 -7.56 49.34 -23.44
C SER A 66 -6.92 48.37 -22.45
N ARG A 67 -6.62 47.14 -22.89
CA ARG A 67 -5.99 46.09 -22.09
C ARG A 67 -4.96 45.34 -22.96
N PRO A 68 -3.74 45.88 -23.11
CA PRO A 68 -2.65 45.20 -23.81
C PRO A 68 -2.39 43.79 -23.25
N GLN A 69 -1.86 42.90 -24.09
CA GLN A 69 -1.56 41.53 -23.67
C GLN A 69 -0.31 41.53 -22.78
N ASP A 70 -0.45 41.04 -21.55
CA ASP A 70 0.66 40.96 -20.59
C ASP A 70 1.57 39.74 -20.86
N LEU A 71 2.75 39.75 -20.26
CA LEU A 71 3.75 38.69 -20.43
C LEU A 71 3.23 37.33 -19.96
N VAL A 72 2.44 37.29 -18.88
CA VAL A 72 1.85 36.06 -18.35
C VAL A 72 0.90 35.43 -19.36
N SER A 73 0.01 36.22 -19.96
CA SER A 73 -0.89 35.75 -21.02
C SER A 73 -0.08 35.23 -22.21
N ARG A 74 0.96 35.97 -22.63
CA ARG A 74 1.80 35.55 -23.76
C ARG A 74 2.54 34.24 -23.49
N PHE A 75 3.05 34.05 -22.27
CA PHE A 75 3.75 32.84 -21.87
C PHE A 75 2.86 31.60 -21.99
N PHE A 76 1.69 31.62 -21.36
CA PHE A 76 0.78 30.47 -21.40
C PHE A 76 0.17 30.21 -22.79
N LEU A 77 0.10 31.21 -23.66
CA LEU A 77 -0.36 31.04 -25.04
C LEU A 77 0.75 30.59 -26.01
N GLY A 78 2.00 30.49 -25.53
CA GLY A 78 3.16 30.17 -26.36
C GLY A 78 3.51 31.27 -27.37
N LEU A 79 3.22 32.53 -27.05
CA LEU A 79 3.53 33.68 -27.89
C LEU A 79 4.93 34.24 -27.57
N PRO A 80 5.63 34.88 -28.53
CA PRO A 80 6.94 35.46 -28.29
C PRO A 80 6.94 36.50 -27.14
N LEU A 81 7.81 36.32 -26.15
CA LEU A 81 7.83 37.18 -24.94
C LEU A 81 8.62 38.48 -25.08
N ALA A 82 9.44 38.62 -26.14
CA ALA A 82 10.36 39.75 -26.33
C ALA A 82 11.24 40.05 -25.09
N ILE A 83 11.65 38.99 -24.39
CA ILE A 83 12.55 39.07 -23.24
C ILE A 83 14.01 38.98 -23.75
N PRO A 84 14.93 39.86 -23.30
CA PRO A 84 16.34 39.76 -23.67
C PRO A 84 16.96 38.45 -23.17
N ASP A 85 17.75 37.81 -24.02
CA ASP A 85 18.55 36.65 -23.63
C ASP A 85 19.55 37.03 -22.54
N SER A 86 19.68 36.16 -21.54
CA SER A 86 20.73 36.23 -20.55
C SER A 86 21.98 35.55 -21.09
N GLU A 87 23.15 35.93 -20.58
CA GLU A 87 24.39 35.21 -20.91
C GLU A 87 24.30 33.74 -20.47
N ALA A 88 24.88 32.85 -21.27
CA ALA A 88 24.98 31.43 -20.96
C ALA A 88 25.63 31.22 -19.58
N THR A 89 24.99 30.39 -18.76
CA THR A 89 25.31 30.32 -17.33
C THR A 89 26.60 29.54 -17.10
N LYS A 90 27.54 30.16 -16.38
CA LYS A 90 28.85 29.55 -16.07
C LYS A 90 28.96 29.08 -14.62
N SER A 91 27.99 29.43 -13.78
CA SER A 91 27.93 29.06 -12.36
C SER A 91 26.48 28.81 -11.91
N PRO A 92 26.28 28.01 -10.84
CA PRO A 92 24.95 27.80 -10.26
C PRO A 92 24.27 29.11 -9.85
N SER A 93 25.01 30.05 -9.24
CA SER A 93 24.47 31.35 -8.82
C SER A 93 23.95 32.19 -10.00
N GLN A 94 24.64 32.16 -11.15
CA GLN A 94 24.15 32.83 -12.36
C GLN A 94 22.90 32.14 -12.92
N SER A 95 22.85 30.81 -12.86
CA SER A 95 21.67 30.02 -13.25
C SER A 95 20.44 30.35 -12.40
N ILE A 96 20.60 30.41 -11.09
CA ILE A 96 19.54 30.82 -10.15
C ILE A 96 19.08 32.25 -10.45
N SER A 97 20.01 33.19 -10.64
CA SER A 97 19.68 34.60 -10.93
C SER A 97 18.88 34.75 -12.22
N ASN A 98 19.29 34.07 -13.29
CA ASN A 98 18.59 34.08 -14.57
C ASN A 98 17.19 33.46 -14.44
N GLY A 99 17.08 32.32 -13.76
CA GLY A 99 15.82 31.63 -13.52
C GLY A 99 14.83 32.47 -12.73
N LEU A 100 15.26 33.08 -11.63
CA LEU A 100 14.40 33.91 -10.78
C LEU A 100 14.01 35.23 -11.44
N ARG A 101 14.87 35.83 -12.27
CA ARG A 101 14.52 37.00 -13.09
C ARG A 101 13.52 36.66 -14.19
N PHE A 102 13.60 35.47 -14.76
CA PHE A 102 12.58 35.00 -15.70
C PHE A 102 11.26 34.76 -14.96
N HIS A 103 11.30 33.99 -13.86
CA HIS A 103 10.13 33.61 -13.09
C HIS A 103 9.39 34.80 -12.47
N SER A 104 10.11 35.84 -12.01
CA SER A 104 9.49 37.06 -11.46
C SER A 104 8.69 37.86 -12.48
N ARG A 105 9.06 37.79 -13.77
CA ARG A 105 8.29 38.41 -14.87
C ARG A 105 6.95 37.70 -15.13
N LEU A 106 6.81 36.46 -14.65
CA LEU A 106 5.59 35.67 -14.75
C LEU A 106 4.67 35.82 -13.52
N GLN A 107 5.06 36.64 -12.53
CA GLN A 107 4.16 36.97 -11.42
C GLN A 107 2.95 37.74 -11.94
N VAL A 108 1.75 37.34 -11.51
CA VAL A 108 0.50 37.98 -11.93
C VAL A 108 0.44 39.40 -11.34
N ALA A 109 0.50 40.39 -12.24
CA ALA A 109 0.52 41.80 -11.88
C ALA A 109 -0.72 42.20 -11.07
N GLY A 110 -0.50 42.95 -9.99
CA GLY A 110 -1.57 43.42 -9.09
C GLY A 110 -2.14 42.32 -8.17
N ARG A 111 -1.63 41.08 -8.24
CA ARG A 111 -2.02 40.01 -7.31
C ARG A 111 -0.87 39.41 -6.51
N GLY A 112 0.33 39.35 -7.09
CA GLY A 112 1.52 38.83 -6.39
C GLY A 112 1.64 37.29 -6.38
N CYS A 113 0.74 36.57 -7.04
CA CYS A 113 0.79 35.12 -7.15
C CYS A 113 1.32 34.64 -8.51
N TRP A 114 1.56 33.33 -8.63
CA TRP A 114 1.83 32.67 -9.92
C TRP A 114 0.62 31.84 -10.36
N ALA A 115 0.29 31.99 -11.64
CA ALA A 115 -0.75 31.20 -12.30
C ALA A 115 -0.15 29.91 -12.88
N ASP A 116 -0.99 28.94 -13.21
CA ASP A 116 -0.55 27.59 -13.53
C ASP A 116 -1.53 26.79 -14.39
N ASP A 117 -0.96 25.87 -15.18
CA ASP A 117 -1.68 24.91 -16.01
C ASP A 117 -1.83 23.56 -15.29
N LEU A 118 -2.87 23.40 -14.46
CA LEU A 118 -3.17 22.16 -13.73
C LEU A 118 -3.88 21.10 -14.59
N LYS A 119 -3.25 20.75 -15.71
CA LYS A 119 -3.76 19.73 -16.61
C LYS A 119 -3.41 18.34 -16.11
N CYS A 120 -4.41 17.47 -16.01
CA CYS A 120 -4.21 16.09 -15.55
C CYS A 120 -5.27 15.15 -16.11
N ILE A 121 -6.53 15.36 -15.71
CA ILE A 121 -7.66 14.52 -16.10
C ILE A 121 -8.30 15.09 -17.37
N VAL A 122 -8.48 14.26 -18.39
CA VAL A 122 -9.02 14.70 -19.69
C VAL A 122 -10.55 14.69 -19.69
N PHE A 123 -11.18 13.70 -19.03
CA PHE A 123 -12.64 13.50 -19.08
C PHE A 123 -13.46 14.58 -18.34
N VAL A 124 -12.85 15.51 -17.61
CA VAL A 124 -13.57 16.64 -16.98
C VAL A 124 -14.04 17.66 -18.01
N THR A 125 -13.29 17.84 -19.11
CA THR A 125 -13.65 18.75 -20.22
C THR A 125 -14.97 18.35 -20.88
N PRO A 126 -15.18 17.09 -21.33
CA PRO A 126 -16.47 16.68 -21.87
C PRO A 126 -17.60 16.77 -20.84
N MET A 127 -17.36 16.50 -19.55
CA MET A 127 -18.39 16.62 -18.50
C MET A 127 -18.88 18.06 -18.31
N LEU A 128 -18.00 19.06 -18.42
CA LEU A 128 -18.41 20.47 -18.45
C LEU A 128 -19.32 20.78 -19.64
N ILE A 129 -18.91 20.36 -20.85
CA ILE A 129 -19.67 20.57 -22.08
C ILE A 129 -21.07 19.93 -21.96
N MET A 130 -21.15 18.71 -21.45
CA MET A 130 -22.42 18.03 -21.17
C MET A 130 -23.28 18.82 -20.16
N SER A 131 -22.67 19.39 -19.13
CA SER A 131 -23.37 20.16 -18.11
C SER A 131 -23.90 21.50 -18.65
N TRP A 132 -23.11 22.20 -19.47
CA TRP A 132 -23.56 23.39 -20.19
C TRP A 132 -24.69 23.07 -21.16
N TYR A 133 -24.61 21.95 -21.86
CA TYR A 133 -25.66 21.47 -22.75
C TYR A 133 -26.98 21.22 -21.98
N ILE A 134 -26.92 20.42 -20.91
CA ILE A 134 -28.06 20.08 -20.05
C ILE A 134 -28.73 21.34 -19.50
N THR A 135 -27.92 22.30 -19.05
CA THR A 135 -28.42 23.51 -18.37
C THR A 135 -28.73 24.68 -19.30
N GLY A 136 -28.51 24.52 -20.62
CA GLY A 136 -28.74 25.56 -21.61
C GLY A 136 -27.85 26.80 -21.45
N ALA A 137 -26.60 26.61 -21.05
CA ALA A 137 -25.62 27.69 -20.96
C ALA A 137 -25.33 28.29 -22.34
N GLU A 138 -25.06 29.60 -22.38
CA GLU A 138 -24.68 30.31 -23.60
C GLU A 138 -23.20 30.63 -23.57
N ILE A 139 -22.43 29.98 -24.45
CA ILE A 139 -20.97 30.00 -24.45
C ILE A 139 -20.49 30.88 -25.62
N GLU A 140 -19.45 31.69 -25.41
CA GLU A 140 -18.91 32.48 -26.52
C GLU A 140 -18.17 31.57 -27.50
N GLU A 141 -18.30 31.87 -28.80
CA GLU A 141 -17.74 31.04 -29.87
C GLU A 141 -16.24 30.81 -29.72
N ALA A 142 -15.50 31.81 -29.21
CA ALA A 142 -14.06 31.70 -28.95
C ALA A 142 -13.70 30.53 -28.01
N TYR A 143 -14.44 30.34 -26.91
CA TYR A 143 -14.19 29.24 -25.96
C TYR A 143 -14.56 27.90 -26.60
N ALA A 144 -15.67 27.85 -27.34
CA ALA A 144 -16.08 26.63 -28.02
C ALA A 144 -15.07 26.17 -29.07
N ILE A 145 -14.51 27.10 -29.86
CA ILE A 145 -13.45 26.81 -30.83
C ILE A 145 -12.23 26.21 -30.11
N GLU A 146 -11.72 26.89 -29.08
CA GLU A 146 -10.49 26.44 -28.43
C GLU A 146 -10.66 25.16 -27.60
N LEU A 147 -11.86 24.90 -27.07
CA LEU A 147 -12.20 23.62 -26.43
C LEU A 147 -12.16 22.46 -27.43
N ALA A 148 -12.74 22.61 -28.62
CA ALA A 148 -12.67 21.54 -29.61
C ALA A 148 -11.25 21.38 -30.16
N ASN A 149 -10.51 22.48 -30.36
CA ASN A 149 -9.12 22.42 -30.82
C ASN A 149 -8.23 21.64 -29.85
N TYR A 150 -8.41 21.84 -28.55
CA TYR A 150 -7.74 21.02 -27.54
C TYR A 150 -8.10 19.55 -27.69
N LEU A 151 -9.40 19.23 -27.75
CA LEU A 151 -9.86 17.86 -27.89
C LEU A 151 -9.32 17.21 -29.18
N PHE A 152 -9.31 17.89 -30.32
CA PHE A 152 -8.72 17.36 -31.55
C PHE A 152 -7.21 17.15 -31.46
N THR A 153 -6.49 18.03 -30.75
CA THR A 153 -5.03 17.98 -30.60
C THR A 153 -4.58 16.76 -29.81
N ILE A 154 -5.37 16.30 -28.83
CA ILE A 154 -5.03 15.15 -27.99
C ILE A 154 -5.54 13.80 -28.55
N GLN A 155 -6.13 13.79 -29.75
CA GLN A 155 -6.56 12.54 -30.38
C GLN A 155 -5.35 11.71 -30.79
N ASP A 156 -5.38 10.41 -30.48
CA ASP A 156 -4.34 9.51 -30.95
C ASP A 156 -4.38 9.43 -32.50
N PRO A 157 -3.27 9.70 -33.20
CA PRO A 157 -3.26 9.74 -34.65
C PRO A 157 -3.44 8.35 -35.30
N THR A 158 -3.09 7.28 -34.56
CA THR A 158 -3.04 5.88 -35.00
C THR A 158 -4.41 5.23 -34.92
N ASP A 159 -4.99 5.16 -33.72
CA ASP A 159 -6.28 4.49 -33.48
C ASP A 159 -7.47 5.46 -33.50
N GLY A 160 -7.22 6.78 -33.37
CA GLY A 160 -8.27 7.79 -33.34
C GLY A 160 -9.02 7.90 -32.02
N GLY A 161 -8.55 7.23 -30.98
CA GLY A 161 -9.10 7.26 -29.64
C GLY A 161 -8.59 8.41 -28.79
N PHE A 162 -9.07 8.43 -27.55
CA PHE A 162 -8.70 9.44 -26.55
C PHE A 162 -8.45 8.82 -25.17
N PRO A 163 -7.50 9.38 -24.40
CA PRO A 163 -7.20 8.91 -23.05
C PRO A 163 -8.10 9.53 -21.98
N THR A 164 -8.11 8.96 -20.78
CA THR A 164 -8.78 9.53 -19.59
C THR A 164 -7.91 10.55 -18.84
N HIS A 165 -6.59 10.50 -19.03
CA HIS A 165 -5.61 11.41 -18.44
C HIS A 165 -4.49 11.71 -19.45
N ILE A 166 -3.77 12.82 -19.23
CA ILE A 166 -2.73 13.28 -20.15
C ILE A 166 -1.56 12.29 -20.16
N GLY A 167 -1.07 11.97 -21.36
CA GLY A 167 -0.01 10.97 -21.57
C GLY A 167 -0.49 9.51 -21.41
N GLY A 168 -1.76 9.29 -21.09
CA GLY A 168 -2.36 7.95 -21.05
C GLY A 168 -2.63 7.38 -22.44
N LYS A 169 -2.91 6.07 -22.49
CA LYS A 169 -3.35 5.38 -23.71
C LYS A 169 -4.84 5.62 -24.00
N THR A 170 -5.27 5.33 -25.22
CA THR A 170 -6.68 5.31 -25.62
C THR A 170 -7.54 4.47 -24.66
N THR A 171 -8.71 5.00 -24.32
CA THR A 171 -9.74 4.34 -23.50
C THR A 171 -11.12 4.55 -24.12
N LEU A 172 -12.01 3.58 -23.96
CA LEU A 172 -13.43 3.63 -24.28
C LEU A 172 -14.11 4.81 -23.56
N MET A 173 -13.89 4.99 -22.25
CA MET A 173 -14.46 6.13 -21.53
C MET A 173 -14.00 7.48 -22.10
N GLY A 174 -12.68 7.68 -22.27
CA GLY A 174 -12.13 8.92 -22.82
C GLY A 174 -12.67 9.20 -24.22
N THR A 175 -12.63 8.18 -25.08
CA THR A 175 -13.08 8.29 -26.47
C THR A 175 -14.56 8.59 -26.59
N MET A 176 -15.40 7.89 -25.82
CA MET A 176 -16.85 8.06 -25.85
C MET A 176 -17.28 9.44 -25.33
N LEU A 177 -16.78 9.87 -24.17
CA LEU A 177 -17.22 11.13 -23.56
C LEU A 177 -16.79 12.34 -24.41
N ILE A 178 -15.59 12.30 -25.00
CA ILE A 178 -15.12 13.33 -25.92
C ILE A 178 -15.95 13.34 -27.21
N TYR A 179 -16.21 12.17 -27.80
CA TYR A 179 -17.07 12.07 -28.98
C TYR A 179 -18.44 12.72 -28.71
N VAL A 180 -19.11 12.33 -27.61
CA VAL A 180 -20.41 12.89 -27.24
C VAL A 180 -20.33 14.40 -27.02
N ALA A 181 -19.31 14.89 -26.30
CA ALA A 181 -19.15 16.33 -26.08
C ALA A 181 -18.99 17.13 -27.39
N LEU A 182 -18.18 16.64 -28.33
CA LEU A 182 -18.00 17.26 -29.65
C LEU A 182 -19.32 17.27 -30.45
N ARG A 183 -20.09 16.17 -30.41
CA ARG A 183 -21.43 16.12 -31.02
C ARG A 183 -22.38 17.14 -30.39
N LEU A 184 -22.37 17.30 -29.07
CA LEU A 184 -23.19 18.28 -28.34
C LEU A 184 -22.80 19.73 -28.68
N MET A 185 -21.54 20.00 -29.02
CA MET A 185 -21.09 21.30 -29.53
C MET A 185 -21.54 21.59 -30.97
N GLY A 186 -22.14 20.62 -31.65
CA GLY A 186 -22.67 20.76 -33.01
C GLY A 186 -21.74 20.26 -34.11
N ILE A 187 -20.66 19.56 -33.76
CA ILE A 187 -19.72 19.01 -34.75
C ILE A 187 -20.36 17.80 -35.44
N PRO A 188 -20.42 17.74 -36.79
CA PRO A 188 -21.06 16.66 -37.54
C PRO A 188 -20.46 15.28 -37.30
N SER A 189 -21.29 14.23 -37.36
CA SER A 189 -20.89 12.84 -37.16
C SER A 189 -20.01 12.25 -38.28
N ASP A 190 -19.91 12.95 -39.41
CA ASP A 190 -19.05 12.65 -40.57
C ASP A 190 -17.76 13.49 -40.60
N GLU A 191 -17.50 14.31 -39.56
CA GLU A 191 -16.20 14.97 -39.37
C GLU A 191 -15.09 13.92 -39.20
N LYS A 192 -13.92 14.15 -39.83
CA LYS A 192 -12.82 13.17 -39.90
C LYS A 192 -12.40 12.64 -38.53
N HIS A 193 -12.27 13.53 -37.54
CA HIS A 193 -11.90 13.17 -36.17
C HIS A 193 -12.95 12.26 -35.52
N LEU A 194 -14.24 12.54 -35.75
CA LEU A 194 -15.35 11.79 -35.15
C LEU A 194 -15.56 10.43 -35.81
N ILE A 195 -15.34 10.30 -37.12
CA ILE A 195 -15.37 8.99 -37.80
C ILE A 195 -14.36 8.02 -37.17
N LYS A 196 -13.12 8.50 -36.94
CA LYS A 196 -12.06 7.70 -36.33
C LYS A 196 -12.40 7.31 -34.89
N ALA A 197 -12.82 8.28 -34.08
CA ALA A 197 -13.22 8.03 -32.69
C ALA A 197 -14.38 7.04 -32.59
N ARG A 198 -15.37 7.14 -33.49
CA ARG A 198 -16.49 6.20 -33.58
C ARG A 198 -16.04 4.79 -33.95
N ALA A 199 -15.16 4.65 -34.94
CA ALA A 199 -14.61 3.34 -35.28
C ALA A 199 -13.90 2.72 -34.08
N CYS A 200 -13.05 3.50 -33.39
CA CYS A 200 -12.30 3.07 -32.22
C CYS A 200 -13.22 2.56 -31.08
N PHE A 201 -14.17 3.38 -30.60
CA PHE A 201 -15.01 2.94 -29.47
C PHE A 201 -15.98 1.81 -29.84
N LEU A 202 -16.40 1.69 -31.11
CA LEU A 202 -17.26 0.60 -31.55
C LEU A 202 -16.50 -0.73 -31.60
N GLU A 203 -15.22 -0.71 -31.98
CA GLU A 203 -14.32 -1.86 -31.89
C GLU A 203 -14.12 -2.32 -30.43
N MET A 204 -14.13 -1.39 -29.48
CA MET A 204 -14.09 -1.67 -28.04
C MET A 204 -15.45 -2.11 -27.46
N GLY A 205 -16.48 -2.31 -28.29
CA GLY A 205 -17.81 -2.79 -27.87
C GLY A 205 -18.84 -1.70 -27.56
N GLY A 206 -18.53 -0.42 -27.84
CA GLY A 206 -19.44 0.70 -27.69
C GLY A 206 -19.80 1.02 -26.23
N ALA A 207 -20.88 1.78 -26.04
CA ALA A 207 -21.26 2.32 -24.74
C ALA A 207 -21.70 1.27 -23.68
N VAL A 208 -21.84 -0.01 -24.05
CA VAL A 208 -22.23 -1.10 -23.15
C VAL A 208 -21.22 -1.31 -22.01
N TYR A 209 -19.94 -1.24 -22.32
CA TYR A 209 -18.83 -1.59 -21.41
C TYR A 209 -18.21 -0.38 -20.68
N LEU A 210 -18.90 0.76 -20.68
CA LEU A 210 -18.43 1.97 -20.01
C LEU A 210 -18.36 1.82 -18.48
N PRO A 211 -17.38 2.46 -17.81
CA PRO A 211 -17.36 2.60 -16.36
C PRO A 211 -18.59 3.34 -15.81
N SER A 212 -18.88 3.14 -14.52
CA SER A 212 -20.09 3.62 -13.82
C SER A 212 -20.32 5.13 -13.96
N TRP A 213 -19.27 5.95 -13.83
CA TRP A 213 -19.36 7.40 -13.96
C TRP A 213 -19.75 7.83 -15.38
N ALA A 214 -19.20 7.19 -16.42
CA ALA A 214 -19.58 7.50 -17.80
C ALA A 214 -21.05 7.12 -18.08
N LYS A 215 -21.49 5.95 -17.60
CA LYS A 215 -22.91 5.54 -17.69
C LYS A 215 -23.85 6.53 -16.97
N PHE A 216 -23.45 7.02 -15.81
CA PHE A 216 -24.20 8.05 -15.08
C PHE A 216 -24.36 9.33 -15.91
N TRP A 217 -23.28 9.87 -16.45
CA TRP A 217 -23.32 11.09 -17.27
C TRP A 217 -24.14 10.92 -18.55
N LEU A 218 -24.01 9.78 -19.24
CA LEU A 218 -24.83 9.48 -20.42
C LEU A 218 -26.32 9.31 -20.06
N SER A 219 -26.65 8.85 -18.85
CA SER A 219 -28.04 8.73 -18.37
C SER A 219 -28.70 10.09 -18.12
N LEU A 220 -27.93 11.10 -17.67
CA LEU A 220 -28.41 12.48 -17.54
C LEU A 220 -28.83 13.07 -18.91
N LEU A 221 -28.12 12.70 -19.98
CA LEU A 221 -28.45 13.07 -21.36
C LEU A 221 -29.50 12.16 -22.00
N GLY A 222 -29.89 11.07 -21.33
CA GLY A 222 -30.78 10.05 -21.88
C GLY A 222 -30.14 9.21 -23.00
N LEU A 223 -28.81 9.19 -23.10
CA LEU A 223 -28.05 8.36 -24.04
C LEU A 223 -27.77 6.95 -23.49
N TYR A 224 -28.10 6.70 -22.22
CA TYR A 224 -27.96 5.41 -21.56
C TYR A 224 -29.13 5.20 -20.59
N GLY A 225 -29.61 3.96 -20.43
CA GLY A 225 -30.70 3.63 -19.51
C GLY A 225 -30.25 3.58 -18.06
N TRP A 226 -30.99 4.27 -17.19
CA TRP A 226 -30.79 4.35 -15.73
C TRP A 226 -30.78 2.98 -15.02
N GLU A 227 -31.38 1.96 -15.63
CA GLU A 227 -31.40 0.58 -15.14
C GLU A 227 -30.03 -0.09 -15.24
N GLY A 228 -29.15 0.37 -16.14
CA GLY A 228 -27.82 -0.18 -16.34
C GLY A 228 -26.70 0.57 -15.60
N THR A 229 -27.04 1.58 -14.79
CA THR A 229 -26.07 2.28 -13.93
C THR A 229 -25.96 1.60 -12.57
N ASP A 230 -24.89 1.87 -11.83
CA ASP A 230 -24.82 1.51 -10.42
C ASP A 230 -25.88 2.28 -9.59
N PRO A 231 -26.28 1.78 -8.41
CA PRO A 231 -27.23 2.47 -7.57
C PRO A 231 -26.53 3.54 -6.72
N TYR A 232 -27.09 4.75 -6.71
CA TYR A 232 -26.61 5.89 -5.90
C TYR A 232 -27.67 6.25 -4.83
N PRO A 233 -27.73 5.53 -3.70
CA PRO A 233 -28.79 5.71 -2.70
C PRO A 233 -28.67 7.06 -1.99
N VAL A 234 -29.68 7.92 -2.16
CA VAL A 234 -29.75 9.22 -1.49
C VAL A 234 -30.06 9.09 0.01
N GLU A 235 -30.61 7.96 0.44
CA GLU A 235 -30.93 7.69 1.84
C GLU A 235 -29.68 7.65 2.75
N LEU A 236 -28.49 7.41 2.19
CA LEU A 236 -27.24 7.43 2.96
C LEU A 236 -27.03 8.77 3.68
N TRP A 237 -27.57 9.87 3.13
CA TRP A 237 -27.47 11.21 3.69
C TRP A 237 -28.41 11.46 4.89
N LEU A 238 -29.25 10.50 5.23
CA LEU A 238 -30.06 10.49 6.46
C LEU A 238 -29.44 9.65 7.58
N LEU A 239 -28.37 8.90 7.31
CA LEU A 239 -27.76 8.05 8.32
C LEU A 239 -27.20 8.88 9.47
N PRO A 240 -27.33 8.41 10.73
CA PRO A 240 -26.64 9.02 11.85
C PRO A 240 -25.13 9.04 11.62
N GLU A 241 -24.47 10.10 12.07
CA GLU A 241 -23.03 10.34 11.87
C GLU A 241 -22.13 9.24 12.41
N TRP A 242 -22.55 8.61 13.51
CA TRP A 242 -21.79 7.53 14.13
C TRP A 242 -21.78 6.25 13.28
N THR A 243 -22.66 6.10 12.28
CA THR A 243 -22.72 4.89 11.46
C THR A 243 -21.43 4.70 10.65
N PRO A 244 -20.88 3.47 10.56
CA PRO A 244 -19.59 3.24 9.91
C PRO A 244 -19.55 3.66 8.44
N ILE A 245 -20.65 3.48 7.71
CA ILE A 245 -20.76 3.77 6.27
C ILE A 245 -21.25 5.19 5.97
N SER A 246 -21.46 6.01 7.00
CA SER A 246 -21.96 7.38 6.87
C SER A 246 -21.11 8.18 5.86
N PRO A 247 -21.74 8.90 4.91
CA PRO A 247 -21.01 9.78 3.99
C PRO A 247 -20.12 10.80 4.68
N TRP A 248 -20.43 11.21 5.93
CA TRP A 248 -19.63 12.15 6.70
C TRP A 248 -18.21 11.67 7.01
N ARG A 249 -17.97 10.36 6.93
CA ARG A 249 -16.68 9.70 7.13
C ARG A 249 -15.91 9.44 5.84
N TRP A 250 -16.54 9.68 4.69
CA TRP A 250 -15.89 9.50 3.39
C TRP A 250 -14.90 10.62 3.13
N TYR A 251 -13.90 10.31 2.30
CA TYR A 251 -13.00 11.32 1.75
C TYR A 251 -13.79 12.47 1.13
N ASN A 252 -13.38 13.71 1.40
CA ASN A 252 -14.15 14.90 1.07
C ASN A 252 -14.46 15.01 -0.44
N ILE A 253 -13.51 14.67 -1.32
CA ILE A 253 -13.72 14.72 -2.78
C ILE A 253 -14.81 13.72 -3.21
N VAL A 254 -14.71 12.46 -2.78
CA VAL A 254 -15.73 11.44 -3.07
C VAL A 254 -17.08 11.86 -2.52
N ARG A 255 -17.10 12.40 -1.29
CA ARG A 255 -18.31 12.92 -0.65
C ARG A 255 -18.97 14.04 -1.46
N GLN A 256 -18.20 15.00 -1.97
CA GLN A 256 -18.75 16.12 -2.77
C GLN A 256 -19.27 15.68 -4.13
N VAL A 257 -18.65 14.69 -4.77
CA VAL A 257 -19.09 14.20 -6.09
C VAL A 257 -20.33 13.30 -5.97
N TYR A 258 -20.32 12.35 -5.04
CA TYR A 258 -21.43 11.40 -4.90
C TYR A 258 -22.71 12.03 -4.33
N LEU A 259 -22.61 13.15 -3.61
CA LEU A 259 -23.78 13.87 -3.08
C LEU A 259 -24.80 14.28 -4.17
N PRO A 260 -24.43 15.10 -5.17
CA PRO A 260 -25.34 15.45 -6.26
C PRO A 260 -25.62 14.25 -7.18
N MET A 261 -24.71 13.26 -7.31
CA MET A 261 -25.01 12.03 -8.05
C MET A 261 -26.16 11.24 -7.42
N CYS A 262 -26.15 11.04 -6.10
CA CYS A 262 -27.24 10.40 -5.37
C CYS A 262 -28.56 11.16 -5.56
N TYR A 263 -28.51 12.50 -5.51
CA TYR A 263 -29.68 13.34 -5.71
C TYR A 263 -30.28 13.14 -7.12
N LEU A 264 -29.46 13.33 -8.16
CA LEU A 264 -29.90 13.22 -9.57
C LEU A 264 -30.33 11.80 -9.93
N SER A 265 -29.66 10.78 -9.39
CA SER A 265 -30.04 9.38 -9.56
C SER A 265 -31.39 9.07 -8.90
N SER A 266 -31.64 9.58 -7.68
CA SER A 266 -32.93 9.41 -7.01
C SER A 266 -34.08 10.02 -7.81
N LYS A 267 -33.85 11.20 -8.41
CA LYS A 267 -34.80 11.85 -9.31
C LYS A 267 -34.93 11.17 -10.68
N ARG A 268 -33.99 10.28 -11.04
CA ARG A 268 -33.81 9.75 -12.40
C ARG A 268 -33.80 10.89 -13.43
N PHE A 269 -33.07 11.97 -13.12
CA PHE A 269 -33.06 13.16 -13.96
C PHE A 269 -32.50 12.81 -15.35
N THR A 270 -33.28 13.04 -16.39
CA THR A 270 -32.89 12.81 -17.78
C THR A 270 -33.42 13.95 -18.64
N MET A 271 -32.55 14.49 -19.49
CA MET A 271 -32.94 15.50 -20.47
C MET A 271 -33.98 14.95 -21.45
N PRO A 272 -34.97 15.76 -21.88
CA PRO A 272 -35.89 15.35 -22.92
C PRO A 272 -35.17 14.96 -24.22
N SER A 273 -35.66 13.90 -24.87
CA SER A 273 -35.14 13.48 -26.17
C SER A 273 -35.25 14.58 -27.21
N ASN A 274 -34.26 14.64 -28.10
CA ASN A 274 -34.27 15.54 -29.25
C ASN A 274 -33.48 14.90 -30.42
N PRO A 275 -33.66 15.40 -31.65
CA PRO A 275 -33.02 14.84 -32.85
C PRO A 275 -31.50 14.61 -32.74
N LEU A 276 -30.75 15.47 -32.05
CA LEU A 276 -29.30 15.29 -31.89
C LEU A 276 -29.00 14.11 -30.95
N LEU A 277 -29.69 14.03 -29.80
CA LEU A 277 -29.53 12.89 -28.88
C LEU A 277 -30.00 11.57 -29.51
N ASP A 278 -31.06 11.61 -30.32
CA ASP A 278 -31.53 10.45 -31.08
C ASP A 278 -30.49 9.99 -32.10
N GLU A 279 -29.82 10.91 -32.80
CA GLU A 279 -28.70 10.61 -33.70
C GLU A 279 -27.54 9.95 -32.93
N ILE A 280 -27.10 10.56 -31.82
CA ILE A 280 -26.00 10.02 -31.01
C ILE A 280 -26.31 8.60 -30.50
N ARG A 281 -27.56 8.28 -30.11
CA ARG A 281 -27.94 6.90 -29.72
C ARG A 281 -27.70 5.87 -30.82
N THR A 282 -27.80 6.26 -32.09
CA THR A 282 -27.49 5.36 -33.22
C THR A 282 -26.00 5.23 -33.50
N GLU A 283 -25.18 6.14 -32.94
CA GLU A 283 -23.75 6.21 -33.18
C GLU A 283 -22.92 5.46 -32.13
N ILE A 284 -23.37 5.42 -30.87
CA ILE A 284 -22.54 5.01 -29.71
C ILE A 284 -22.66 3.53 -29.30
N PHE A 285 -23.59 2.78 -29.89
CA PHE A 285 -23.81 1.36 -29.59
C PHE A 285 -23.58 0.50 -30.83
N THR A 286 -23.12 -0.74 -30.63
CA THR A 286 -22.97 -1.75 -31.69
C THR A 286 -24.32 -2.35 -32.12
N GLU A 287 -25.32 -2.29 -31.25
CA GLU A 287 -26.68 -2.78 -31.47
C GLU A 287 -27.68 -1.62 -31.46
N PRO A 288 -28.87 -1.76 -32.10
CA PRO A 288 -29.91 -0.73 -32.03
C PRO A 288 -30.30 -0.41 -30.59
N TYR A 289 -30.32 0.88 -30.22
CA TYR A 289 -30.62 1.36 -28.87
C TYR A 289 -31.87 0.71 -28.24
N SER A 290 -32.93 0.53 -29.02
CA SER A 290 -34.20 -0.07 -28.58
C SER A 290 -34.13 -1.55 -28.23
N SER A 291 -33.09 -2.26 -28.69
CA SER A 291 -32.88 -3.69 -28.40
C SER A 291 -32.09 -3.93 -27.11
N ILE A 292 -31.45 -2.89 -26.57
CA ILE A 292 -30.55 -2.99 -25.42
C ILE A 292 -31.35 -3.19 -24.14
N LYS A 293 -31.00 -4.25 -23.40
CA LYS A 293 -31.55 -4.52 -22.06
C LYS A 293 -30.65 -3.89 -20.99
N PHE A 294 -30.83 -2.60 -20.72
CA PHE A 294 -29.95 -1.87 -19.81
C PHE A 294 -29.81 -2.51 -18.42
N ALA A 295 -30.88 -3.08 -17.86
CA ALA A 295 -30.84 -3.75 -16.56
C ALA A 295 -29.79 -4.89 -16.46
N SER A 296 -29.49 -5.59 -17.57
CA SER A 296 -28.45 -6.64 -17.57
C SER A 296 -27.03 -6.10 -17.69
N LEU A 297 -26.85 -4.79 -17.89
CA LEU A 297 -25.55 -4.14 -18.08
C LEU A 297 -25.03 -3.46 -16.80
N GLN A 298 -25.75 -3.56 -15.68
CA GLN A 298 -25.29 -3.06 -14.38
C GLN A 298 -23.99 -3.78 -13.98
N GLY A 299 -22.96 -3.00 -13.60
CA GLY A 299 -21.62 -3.53 -13.27
C GLY A 299 -20.83 -4.13 -14.45
N CYS A 300 -21.34 -4.04 -15.69
CA CYS A 300 -20.62 -4.50 -16.88
C CYS A 300 -19.62 -3.43 -17.35
N VAL A 301 -18.33 -3.67 -17.23
CA VAL A 301 -17.27 -2.72 -17.60
C VAL A 301 -16.18 -3.47 -18.35
N LEU A 302 -15.52 -2.80 -19.30
CA LEU A 302 -14.37 -3.34 -20.01
C LEU A 302 -13.24 -3.61 -18.99
N GLU A 303 -12.74 -4.85 -18.94
CA GLU A 303 -11.85 -5.26 -17.85
C GLU A 303 -10.53 -4.48 -17.83
N CYS A 304 -9.98 -4.08 -18.98
CA CYS A 304 -8.78 -3.24 -19.04
C CYS A 304 -8.98 -1.81 -18.49
N GLU A 305 -10.22 -1.36 -18.33
CA GLU A 305 -10.58 -0.07 -17.74
C GLU A 305 -11.05 -0.18 -16.29
N ARG A 306 -11.14 -1.40 -15.75
CA ARG A 306 -11.51 -1.64 -14.36
C ARG A 306 -10.27 -1.65 -13.49
N HIS A 307 -9.85 -0.47 -13.04
CA HIS A 307 -8.70 -0.28 -12.17
C HIS A 307 -9.00 -0.60 -10.69
N GLN A 308 -10.27 -0.46 -10.29
CA GLN A 308 -10.77 -0.80 -8.96
C GLN A 308 -11.92 -1.81 -9.09
N PRO A 309 -11.65 -3.12 -8.91
CA PRO A 309 -12.72 -4.12 -8.90
C PRO A 309 -13.71 -3.87 -7.76
N GLN A 310 -15.01 -3.87 -8.09
CA GLN A 310 -16.04 -3.78 -7.06
C GLN A 310 -15.95 -4.98 -6.11
N SER A 311 -15.92 -4.72 -4.80
CA SER A 311 -15.86 -5.78 -3.79
C SER A 311 -17.14 -6.64 -3.82
N ARG A 312 -17.07 -7.87 -3.28
CA ARG A 312 -18.26 -8.71 -3.11
C ARG A 312 -19.33 -8.02 -2.24
N VAL A 313 -18.90 -7.23 -1.26
CA VAL A 313 -19.79 -6.46 -0.38
C VAL A 313 -20.56 -5.43 -1.19
N LEU A 314 -19.86 -4.62 -1.98
CA LEU A 314 -20.49 -3.60 -2.81
C LEU A 314 -21.41 -4.23 -3.87
N ARG A 315 -20.97 -5.27 -4.58
CA ARG A 315 -21.83 -5.94 -5.58
C ARG A 315 -23.11 -6.49 -4.98
N THR A 316 -23.03 -7.09 -3.80
CA THR A 316 -24.20 -7.62 -3.09
C THR A 316 -25.12 -6.47 -2.63
N ALA A 317 -24.55 -5.38 -2.10
CA ALA A 317 -25.30 -4.20 -1.72
C ALA A 317 -25.99 -3.54 -2.93
N SER A 318 -25.27 -3.38 -4.04
CA SER A 318 -25.80 -2.84 -5.29
C SER A 318 -26.93 -3.70 -5.83
N TRP A 319 -26.76 -5.02 -5.85
CA TRP A 319 -27.81 -5.95 -6.25
C TRP A 319 -29.05 -5.82 -5.35
N ALA A 320 -28.87 -5.80 -4.03
CA ALA A 320 -29.97 -5.66 -3.08
C ALA A 320 -30.67 -4.30 -3.23
N LEU A 321 -29.92 -3.22 -3.47
CA LEU A 321 -30.47 -1.90 -3.73
C LEU A 321 -31.32 -1.88 -5.00
N SER A 322 -30.79 -2.41 -6.11
CA SER A 322 -31.47 -2.45 -7.41
C SER A 322 -32.69 -3.36 -7.43
N ASN A 323 -32.60 -4.55 -6.85
CA ASN A 323 -33.59 -5.62 -7.05
C ASN A 323 -34.57 -5.77 -5.89
N VAL A 324 -34.22 -5.29 -4.69
CA VAL A 324 -35.05 -5.45 -3.47
C VAL A 324 -35.47 -4.10 -2.91
N TRP A 325 -34.51 -3.24 -2.55
CA TRP A 325 -34.80 -1.97 -1.88
C TRP A 325 -35.61 -1.03 -2.78
N ASN A 326 -35.06 -0.66 -3.94
CA ASN A 326 -35.69 0.33 -4.83
C ASN A 326 -37.08 -0.11 -5.35
N PRO A 327 -37.31 -1.37 -5.78
CA PRO A 327 -38.61 -1.75 -6.31
C PRO A 327 -39.66 -2.06 -5.24
N TRP A 328 -39.26 -2.56 -4.05
CA TRP A 328 -40.20 -3.14 -3.09
C TRP A 328 -40.21 -2.50 -1.71
N LEU A 329 -39.06 -2.07 -1.18
CA LEU A 329 -38.95 -1.69 0.24
C LEU A 329 -38.80 -0.19 0.48
N ARG A 330 -38.35 0.59 -0.52
CA ARG A 330 -38.03 2.02 -0.41
C ARG A 330 -39.30 2.87 -0.26
N PRO A 331 -39.63 3.41 0.93
CA PRO A 331 -40.82 4.23 1.10
C PRO A 331 -40.61 5.59 0.41
N ARG A 332 -41.61 6.05 -0.36
CA ARG A 332 -41.52 7.34 -1.07
C ARG A 332 -41.26 8.52 -0.13
N VAL A 333 -41.81 8.49 1.08
CA VAL A 333 -41.59 9.55 2.09
C VAL A 333 -40.13 9.61 2.53
N LEU A 334 -39.47 8.46 2.68
CA LEU A 334 -38.05 8.38 3.03
C LEU A 334 -37.19 8.95 1.91
N ALA A 335 -37.46 8.55 0.66
CA ALA A 335 -36.77 9.05 -0.52
C ALA A 335 -36.86 10.58 -0.63
N VAL A 336 -38.07 11.15 -0.50
CA VAL A 336 -38.29 12.61 -0.56
C VAL A 336 -37.60 13.33 0.60
N SER A 337 -37.60 12.75 1.80
CA SER A 337 -36.88 13.30 2.95
C SER A 337 -35.36 13.32 2.71
N ALA A 338 -34.83 12.24 2.14
CA ALA A 338 -33.42 12.10 1.82
C ALA A 338 -33.00 13.07 0.69
N GLU A 339 -33.82 13.22 -0.35
CA GLU A 339 -33.62 14.21 -1.41
C GLU A 339 -33.59 15.63 -0.86
N ARG A 340 -34.54 15.99 0.03
CA ARG A 340 -34.54 17.30 0.68
C ARG A 340 -33.26 17.54 1.47
N ARG A 341 -32.84 16.54 2.26
CA ARG A 341 -31.60 16.62 3.04
C ARG A 341 -30.38 16.78 2.15
N ALA A 342 -30.26 15.99 1.08
CA ALA A 342 -29.17 16.11 0.12
C ALA A 342 -29.15 17.50 -0.55
N LEU A 343 -30.30 18.05 -0.92
CA LEU A 343 -30.40 19.40 -1.49
C LEU A 343 -29.98 20.50 -0.50
N GLU A 344 -30.35 20.38 0.78
CA GLU A 344 -29.89 21.29 1.83
C GLU A 344 -28.36 21.27 1.95
N ILE A 345 -27.76 20.08 1.93
CA ILE A 345 -26.32 19.89 2.00
C ILE A 345 -25.64 20.48 0.74
N ILE A 346 -26.18 20.23 -0.45
CA ILE A 346 -25.67 20.80 -1.72
C ILE A 346 -25.70 22.33 -1.67
N LYS A 347 -26.82 22.92 -1.26
CA LYS A 347 -26.96 24.38 -1.16
C LYS A 347 -25.97 24.98 -0.16
N ALA A 348 -25.76 24.30 0.96
CA ALA A 348 -24.81 24.76 1.95
C ALA A 348 -23.35 24.60 1.49
N SER A 349 -23.00 23.47 0.88
CA SER A 349 -21.67 23.22 0.32
C SER A 349 -21.33 24.22 -0.78
N ASP A 350 -22.29 24.53 -1.66
CA ASP A 350 -22.14 25.58 -2.66
C ASP A 350 -21.88 26.95 -2.02
N ASN A 351 -22.61 27.31 -0.97
CA ASN A 351 -22.32 28.56 -0.24
C ASN A 351 -20.93 28.54 0.42
N THR A 352 -20.52 27.39 0.97
CA THR A 352 -19.21 27.19 1.60
C THR A 352 -18.05 27.42 0.61
N PHE A 353 -18.19 26.92 -0.61
CA PHE A 353 -17.19 27.03 -1.67
C PHE A 353 -17.45 28.17 -2.64
N ASN A 354 -18.26 29.17 -2.24
CA ASN A 354 -18.63 30.31 -3.09
C ASN A 354 -19.07 29.90 -4.51
N GLY A 355 -19.77 28.77 -4.61
CA GLY A 355 -20.26 28.10 -5.81
C GLY A 355 -19.23 27.79 -6.90
N THR A 356 -17.95 27.69 -6.56
CA THR A 356 -16.96 27.03 -7.42
C THR A 356 -16.87 25.54 -7.14
N GLY A 357 -17.44 25.04 -6.05
CA GLY A 357 -17.28 23.64 -5.64
C GLY A 357 -15.91 23.35 -5.02
N LEU A 358 -15.74 22.15 -4.47
CA LEU A 358 -14.44 21.70 -3.98
C LEU A 358 -13.50 21.39 -5.15
N ILE A 359 -14.04 20.75 -6.18
CA ILE A 359 -13.40 20.46 -7.46
C ILE A 359 -14.37 20.81 -8.60
N SER A 360 -13.90 20.70 -9.85
CA SER A 360 -14.72 21.01 -11.02
C SER A 360 -15.96 20.11 -11.13
N LEU A 361 -15.85 18.82 -10.79
CA LEU A 361 -16.95 17.86 -10.95
C LEU A 361 -18.16 18.15 -10.07
N ASP A 362 -17.98 18.48 -8.78
CA ASP A 362 -19.12 18.80 -7.91
C ASP A 362 -19.73 20.15 -8.29
N CYS A 363 -18.95 21.12 -8.79
CA CYS A 363 -19.48 22.34 -9.39
C CYS A 363 -20.44 22.02 -10.54
N PHE A 364 -20.02 21.16 -11.47
CA PHE A 364 -20.80 20.82 -12.66
C PHE A 364 -22.09 20.06 -12.31
N LEU A 365 -22.00 19.12 -11.38
CA LEU A 365 -23.15 18.35 -10.91
C LEU A 365 -24.13 19.22 -10.10
N ASN A 366 -23.62 20.10 -9.22
CA ASN A 366 -24.45 21.06 -8.48
C ASN A 366 -25.18 22.02 -9.42
N MET A 367 -24.52 22.45 -10.50
CA MET A 367 -25.14 23.26 -11.56
C MET A 367 -26.37 22.54 -12.18
N ILE A 368 -26.26 21.23 -12.44
CA ILE A 368 -27.38 20.43 -12.95
C ILE A 368 -28.48 20.28 -11.89
N VAL A 369 -28.12 20.12 -10.61
CA VAL A 369 -29.09 20.08 -9.51
C VAL A 369 -29.87 21.40 -9.41
N PHE A 370 -29.21 22.57 -9.51
CA PHE A 370 -29.90 23.86 -9.51
C PHE A 370 -30.79 24.05 -10.74
N TYR A 371 -30.39 23.54 -11.89
CA TYR A 371 -31.26 23.51 -13.06
C TYR A 371 -32.51 22.63 -12.83
N CYS A 372 -32.33 21.43 -12.26
CA CYS A 372 -33.42 20.52 -11.94
C CYS A 372 -34.43 21.14 -10.95
N GLU A 373 -33.94 21.82 -9.92
CA GLU A 373 -34.78 22.31 -8.82
C GLU A 373 -35.34 23.71 -9.03
N GLU A 374 -34.57 24.61 -9.64
CA GLU A 374 -34.92 26.04 -9.74
C GLU A 374 -35.19 26.47 -11.19
N GLY A 375 -34.90 25.60 -12.17
CA GLY A 375 -35.15 25.83 -13.59
C GLY A 375 -34.10 26.71 -14.30
N PRO A 376 -34.23 26.87 -15.63
CA PRO A 376 -33.24 27.54 -16.49
C PRO A 376 -33.01 29.03 -16.20
N ASN A 377 -33.96 29.67 -15.50
CA ASN A 377 -33.93 31.10 -15.19
C ASN A 377 -33.40 31.39 -13.77
N SER A 378 -32.93 30.37 -13.05
CA SER A 378 -32.37 30.57 -11.72
C SER A 378 -31.15 31.49 -11.76
N LYS A 379 -31.15 32.49 -10.86
CA LYS A 379 -29.98 33.35 -10.64
C LYS A 379 -28.77 32.52 -10.20
N LYS A 380 -28.99 31.50 -9.37
CA LYS A 380 -27.93 30.63 -8.86
C LYS A 380 -27.33 29.75 -9.95
N LEU A 381 -28.18 29.25 -10.85
CA LEU A 381 -27.72 28.55 -12.05
C LEU A 381 -26.85 29.46 -12.93
N LYS A 382 -27.30 30.69 -13.22
CA LYS A 382 -26.54 31.63 -14.05
C LYS A 382 -25.18 31.97 -13.44
N GLN A 383 -25.12 32.18 -12.13
CA GLN A 383 -23.86 32.36 -11.42
C GLN A 383 -22.95 31.13 -11.50
N SER A 384 -23.51 29.92 -11.38
CA SER A 384 -22.74 28.68 -11.52
C SER A 384 -22.17 28.54 -12.94
N GLN A 385 -22.98 28.81 -13.97
CA GLN A 385 -22.55 28.82 -15.37
C GLN A 385 -21.38 29.80 -15.60
N GLU A 386 -21.46 31.01 -15.06
CA GLU A 386 -20.36 32.00 -15.16
C GLU A 386 -19.08 31.54 -14.44
N ARG A 387 -19.22 30.93 -13.26
CA ARG A 387 -18.09 30.44 -12.46
C ARG A 387 -17.37 29.25 -13.10
N THR A 388 -18.06 28.42 -13.88
CA THR A 388 -17.38 27.32 -14.60
C THR A 388 -16.31 27.81 -15.58
N LEU A 389 -16.35 29.07 -16.02
CA LEU A 389 -15.30 29.67 -16.86
C LEU A 389 -13.97 29.85 -16.12
N GLU A 390 -13.99 29.89 -14.77
CA GLU A 390 -12.78 29.97 -13.94
C GLU A 390 -11.96 28.67 -13.99
N TYR A 391 -12.55 27.55 -14.41
CA TYR A 391 -11.85 26.29 -14.62
C TYR A 391 -11.20 26.17 -16.00
N LEU A 392 -11.47 27.10 -16.93
CA LEU A 392 -10.94 27.04 -18.28
C LEU A 392 -9.52 27.57 -18.32
N TRP A 393 -8.61 26.78 -18.88
CA TRP A 393 -7.22 27.15 -19.06
C TRP A 393 -6.82 27.06 -20.53
N PHE A 394 -6.24 28.14 -21.06
CA PHE A 394 -5.79 28.18 -22.43
C PHE A 394 -4.27 27.96 -22.52
N SER A 395 -3.88 26.90 -23.22
CA SER A 395 -2.50 26.51 -23.51
C SER A 395 -2.22 26.57 -25.01
N PRO A 396 -0.96 26.37 -25.48
CA PRO A 396 -0.67 26.31 -26.90
C PRO A 396 -1.39 25.17 -27.64
N GLN A 397 -1.85 24.15 -26.93
CA GLN A 397 -2.61 23.02 -27.48
C GLN A 397 -4.12 23.29 -27.61
N GLY A 398 -4.62 24.43 -27.11
CA GLY A 398 -6.06 24.71 -27.01
C GLY A 398 -6.51 24.94 -25.57
N MET A 399 -7.82 25.12 -25.40
CA MET A 399 -8.45 25.36 -24.11
C MET A 399 -8.97 24.07 -23.49
N GLN A 400 -8.75 23.88 -22.20
CA GLN A 400 -9.18 22.71 -21.44
C GLN A 400 -9.74 23.08 -20.08
N VAL A 401 -10.37 22.12 -19.41
CA VAL A 401 -10.85 22.25 -18.04
C VAL A 401 -9.79 21.77 -17.06
N GLN A 402 -9.45 22.60 -16.06
CA GLN A 402 -8.67 22.20 -14.90
C GLN A 402 -9.55 21.47 -13.88
N SER A 403 -8.97 20.50 -13.15
CA SER A 403 -9.73 19.76 -12.11
C SER A 403 -10.02 20.63 -10.87
N ILE A 404 -9.15 21.61 -10.63
CA ILE A 404 -9.24 22.63 -9.60
C ILE A 404 -8.84 23.95 -10.29
N HIS A 405 -9.44 25.08 -9.95
CA HIS A 405 -9.29 26.36 -10.66
C HIS A 405 -7.94 27.09 -10.42
N GLY A 406 -6.84 26.35 -10.19
CA GLY A 406 -5.46 26.86 -10.06
C GLY A 406 -4.81 26.66 -8.68
N ALA A 407 -3.48 26.46 -8.61
CA ALA A 407 -2.73 26.19 -7.38
C ALA A 407 -2.01 27.44 -6.84
N HIS A 408 -2.70 28.59 -6.81
CA HIS A 408 -2.05 29.88 -6.62
C HIS A 408 -1.32 30.01 -5.26
N THR A 409 -1.93 29.57 -4.16
CA THR A 409 -1.28 29.56 -2.84
C THR A 409 -0.11 28.59 -2.81
N TRP A 410 -0.29 27.36 -3.30
CA TRP A 410 0.78 26.36 -3.36
C TRP A 410 2.02 26.86 -4.12
N ASN A 411 1.83 27.34 -5.35
CA ASN A 411 2.93 27.81 -6.19
C ASN A 411 3.61 29.05 -5.61
N THR A 412 2.83 29.97 -5.02
CA THR A 412 3.37 31.20 -4.44
C THR A 412 4.18 30.91 -3.17
N SER A 413 3.79 29.90 -2.38
CA SER A 413 4.57 29.44 -1.22
C SER A 413 5.96 28.99 -1.62
N PHE A 414 6.08 28.07 -2.59
CA PHE A 414 7.38 27.59 -3.05
C PHE A 414 8.19 28.66 -3.78
N ALA A 415 7.56 29.51 -4.58
CA ALA A 415 8.24 30.63 -5.25
C ALA A 415 8.86 31.59 -4.22
N LEU A 416 8.12 31.92 -3.16
CA LEU A 416 8.60 32.81 -2.10
C LEU A 416 9.73 32.16 -1.29
N GLN A 417 9.60 30.89 -0.93
CA GLN A 417 10.71 30.15 -0.28
C GLN A 417 11.97 30.17 -1.15
N THR A 418 11.84 29.94 -2.46
CA THR A 418 12.97 29.93 -3.40
C THR A 418 13.67 31.30 -3.45
N LEU A 419 12.91 32.39 -3.49
CA LEU A 419 13.45 33.76 -3.46
C LEU A 419 14.28 34.02 -2.19
N VAL A 420 13.80 33.54 -1.04
CA VAL A 420 14.48 33.72 0.26
C VAL A 420 15.72 32.84 0.36
N ILE A 421 15.59 31.53 0.12
CA ILE A 421 16.68 30.55 0.26
C ILE A 421 17.84 30.83 -0.70
N SER A 422 17.55 31.37 -1.89
CA SER A 422 18.58 31.80 -2.84
C SER A 422 19.29 33.11 -2.47
N GLY A 423 18.83 33.82 -1.44
CA GLY A 423 19.41 35.07 -0.95
C GLY A 423 19.17 36.28 -1.86
N VAL A 424 18.20 36.21 -2.79
CA VAL A 424 17.94 37.30 -3.76
C VAL A 424 16.73 38.16 -3.41
N SER A 425 15.98 37.82 -2.36
CA SER A 425 14.78 38.55 -1.92
C SER A 425 15.00 40.05 -1.72
N ASP A 426 16.16 40.47 -1.20
CA ASP A 426 16.47 41.89 -0.97
C ASP A 426 17.08 42.59 -2.19
N HIS A 427 17.37 41.86 -3.27
CA HIS A 427 17.92 42.46 -4.48
C HIS A 427 16.93 43.49 -5.06
N PRO A 428 17.35 44.71 -5.43
CA PRO A 428 16.44 45.77 -5.90
C PRO A 428 15.48 45.32 -7.00
N ASP A 429 15.96 44.50 -7.94
CA ASP A 429 15.16 43.97 -9.06
C ASP A 429 14.06 42.96 -8.64
N LEU A 430 14.20 42.28 -7.50
CA LEU A 430 13.33 41.17 -7.07
C LEU A 430 12.59 41.44 -5.76
N ARG A 431 12.96 42.51 -5.05
CA ARG A 431 12.32 42.90 -3.79
C ARG A 431 10.82 43.13 -3.94
N GLY A 432 10.40 43.88 -4.96
CA GLY A 432 8.98 44.13 -5.20
C GLY A 432 8.18 42.84 -5.43
N CYS A 433 8.73 41.92 -6.21
CA CYS A 433 8.14 40.60 -6.46
C CYS A 433 7.98 39.79 -5.16
N THR A 434 9.01 39.82 -4.30
CA THR A 434 9.01 39.15 -2.99
C THR A 434 7.96 39.77 -2.05
N GLU A 435 7.90 41.09 -1.96
CA GLU A 435 6.93 41.80 -1.13
C GLU A 435 5.49 41.51 -1.55
N ASP A 436 5.21 41.44 -2.85
CA ASP A 436 3.86 41.16 -3.36
C ASP A 436 3.44 39.70 -3.16
N ALA A 437 4.37 38.75 -3.34
CA ALA A 437 4.14 37.34 -3.00
C ALA A 437 3.86 37.13 -1.50
N TYR A 438 4.62 37.82 -0.65
CA TYR A 438 4.42 37.79 0.80
C TYR A 438 3.05 38.36 1.20
N LYS A 439 2.66 39.52 0.66
CA LYS A 439 1.31 40.09 0.88
C LYS A 439 0.21 39.14 0.42
N PHE A 440 0.37 38.53 -0.75
CA PHE A 440 -0.60 37.57 -1.27
C PHE A 440 -0.85 36.41 -0.29
N LEU A 441 0.21 35.78 0.23
CA LEU A 441 0.06 34.68 1.18
C LEU A 441 -0.63 35.12 2.48
N LEU A 442 -0.32 36.31 3.01
CA LEU A 442 -1.00 36.84 4.19
C LEU A 442 -2.51 37.05 3.96
N GLU A 443 -2.89 37.49 2.75
CA GLU A 443 -4.30 37.64 2.38
C GLU A 443 -5.03 36.29 2.23
N GLN A 444 -4.30 35.21 1.92
CA GLN A 444 -4.89 33.88 1.71
C GLN A 444 -5.20 33.13 3.02
N GLN A 445 -4.71 33.59 4.17
CA GLN A 445 -4.98 32.94 5.44
C GLN A 445 -6.46 33.05 5.81
N PHE A 446 -7.06 31.94 6.27
CA PHE A 446 -8.40 31.97 6.85
C PHE A 446 -8.34 32.55 8.26
N LEU A 447 -8.87 33.77 8.45
CA LEU A 447 -8.97 34.45 9.75
C LEU A 447 -10.37 34.38 10.36
N ASP A 448 -11.27 33.68 9.68
CA ASP A 448 -12.65 33.42 10.04
C ASP A 448 -12.95 31.93 9.85
N ASP A 449 -13.72 31.38 10.79
CA ASP A 449 -14.18 30.00 10.68
C ASP A 449 -15.48 29.91 9.87
N TRP A 450 -16.01 28.71 9.72
CA TRP A 450 -17.32 28.48 9.12
C TRP A 450 -18.44 29.21 9.91
N PRO A 451 -19.48 29.74 9.24
CA PRO A 451 -20.69 30.22 9.92
C PRO A 451 -21.34 29.11 10.78
N ASP A 452 -21.91 29.45 11.95
CA ASP A 452 -22.37 28.53 13.01
C ASP A 452 -23.05 27.23 12.52
N SER A 453 -22.60 26.09 13.07
CA SER A 453 -22.95 24.71 12.67
C SER A 453 -22.76 24.46 11.17
N PRO A 454 -21.51 24.36 10.66
CA PRO A 454 -21.28 24.00 9.28
C PRO A 454 -21.98 22.67 9.01
N PRO A 455 -22.97 22.62 8.10
CA PRO A 455 -23.41 21.33 7.59
C PRO A 455 -22.16 20.63 7.04
N CYS A 456 -22.02 19.34 7.34
CA CYS A 456 -20.92 18.46 6.91
C CYS A 456 -19.74 18.21 7.87
N HIS A 457 -19.79 18.61 9.15
CA HIS A 457 -18.79 18.23 10.17
C HIS A 457 -17.35 18.54 9.78
N ARG A 458 -17.13 19.65 9.05
CA ARG A 458 -15.80 20.06 8.61
C ARG A 458 -14.93 20.46 9.82
N PRO A 459 -13.62 20.16 9.81
CA PRO A 459 -12.72 20.71 10.82
C PRO A 459 -12.72 22.25 10.71
N SER A 460 -12.35 22.93 11.79
CA SER A 460 -12.16 24.38 11.76
C SER A 460 -11.17 24.74 10.65
N ARG A 461 -11.50 25.75 9.85
CA ARG A 461 -10.57 26.28 8.83
C ARG A 461 -9.67 27.39 9.38
N LEU A 462 -9.94 27.84 10.60
CA LEU A 462 -9.29 29.00 11.19
C LEU A 462 -7.78 28.78 11.26
N GLY A 463 -7.02 29.75 10.74
CA GLY A 463 -5.57 29.74 10.73
C GLY A 463 -4.93 29.02 9.54
N GLY A 464 -5.67 28.21 8.77
CA GLY A 464 -5.15 27.45 7.65
C GLY A 464 -5.05 28.23 6.33
N TRP A 465 -4.47 27.58 5.32
CA TRP A 465 -4.39 28.06 3.94
C TRP A 465 -5.01 27.08 2.95
N PRO A 466 -5.56 27.58 1.84
CA PRO A 466 -6.06 26.76 0.74
C PRO A 466 -4.95 26.33 -0.21
N PHE A 467 -5.25 25.36 -1.08
CA PHE A 467 -4.41 25.03 -2.24
C PHE A 467 -4.47 26.13 -3.31
N THR A 468 -5.66 26.68 -3.52
CA THR A 468 -5.93 27.68 -4.56
C THR A 468 -5.82 29.11 -4.02
N THR A 469 -6.92 29.68 -3.52
CA THR A 469 -7.06 31.01 -2.92
C THR A 469 -8.09 30.93 -1.80
N ARG A 470 -8.10 31.91 -0.90
CA ARG A 470 -9.06 31.95 0.22
C ARG A 470 -10.52 31.90 -0.25
N TYR A 471 -10.78 32.36 -1.47
CA TYR A 471 -12.09 32.30 -2.13
C TYR A 471 -12.63 30.88 -2.28
N HIS A 472 -11.77 29.90 -2.52
CA HIS A 472 -12.20 28.50 -2.66
C HIS A 472 -12.77 27.95 -1.36
N GLY A 473 -12.29 28.42 -0.21
CA GLY A 473 -12.92 28.18 1.08
C GLY A 473 -12.44 26.95 1.85
N SER A 474 -11.74 25.99 1.21
CA SER A 474 -11.17 24.81 1.88
C SER A 474 -9.71 25.01 2.30
N THR A 475 -9.33 24.52 3.47
CA THR A 475 -7.92 24.41 3.87
C THR A 475 -7.28 23.15 3.30
N CYS A 476 -5.94 23.17 3.20
CA CYS A 476 -5.10 22.03 2.90
C CYS A 476 -3.88 22.05 3.85
N SER A 477 -3.52 20.89 4.41
CA SER A 477 -2.52 20.79 5.48
C SER A 477 -1.12 21.19 5.01
N ASP A 478 -0.69 20.64 3.88
CA ASP A 478 0.59 20.95 3.22
C ASP A 478 0.66 22.44 2.84
N CYS A 479 -0.39 23.00 2.26
CA CYS A 479 -0.45 24.40 1.87
C CYS A 479 -0.35 25.32 3.08
N THR A 480 -0.92 24.91 4.22
CA THR A 480 -0.76 25.60 5.50
C THR A 480 0.69 25.56 5.96
N GLY A 481 1.33 24.39 5.91
CA GLY A 481 2.75 24.23 6.23
C GLY A 481 3.66 25.08 5.33
N GLU A 482 3.52 24.95 4.01
CA GLU A 482 4.35 25.63 3.01
C GLU A 482 4.17 27.16 3.02
N ALA A 483 2.94 27.65 3.17
CA ALA A 483 2.67 29.08 3.27
C ALA A 483 3.24 29.67 4.57
N LEU A 484 3.05 28.98 5.70
CA LEU A 484 3.62 29.42 6.97
C LEU A 484 5.15 29.40 6.90
N LYS A 485 5.76 28.33 6.38
CA LYS A 485 7.21 28.22 6.14
C LYS A 485 7.73 29.41 5.34
N ALA A 486 7.09 29.75 4.22
CA ALA A 486 7.46 30.90 3.40
C ALA A 486 7.40 32.23 4.19
N ILE A 487 6.33 32.45 4.95
CA ILE A 487 6.14 33.65 5.79
C ILE A 487 7.23 33.75 6.88
N LEU A 488 7.52 32.64 7.57
CA LEU A 488 8.56 32.59 8.60
C LEU A 488 9.95 32.89 8.04
N LEU A 489 10.27 32.35 6.85
CA LEU A 489 11.55 32.58 6.18
C LEU A 489 11.72 34.04 5.76
N VAL A 490 10.70 34.66 5.14
CA VAL A 490 10.76 36.09 4.76
C VAL A 490 11.02 36.96 5.99
N GLU A 491 10.28 36.74 7.07
CA GLU A 491 10.37 37.56 8.28
C GLU A 491 11.68 37.38 9.06
N SER A 492 12.36 36.24 8.93
CA SER A 492 13.58 35.93 9.67
C SER A 492 14.87 36.15 8.87
N GLN A 493 14.83 36.05 7.54
CA GLN A 493 16.03 36.01 6.70
C GLN A 493 16.15 37.18 5.71
N THR A 494 15.20 38.13 5.70
CA THR A 494 15.21 39.27 4.76
C THR A 494 15.03 40.61 5.47
N ASN A 495 15.31 41.71 4.78
CA ASN A 495 15.04 43.07 5.24
C ASN A 495 13.62 43.56 4.85
N ILE A 496 12.72 42.65 4.48
CA ILE A 496 11.33 43.00 4.19
C ILE A 496 10.58 43.20 5.52
N PRO A 497 9.87 44.33 5.72
CA PRO A 497 9.15 44.57 6.96
C PRO A 497 8.15 43.45 7.24
N ARG A 498 8.16 42.98 8.50
CA ARG A 498 7.16 42.02 8.97
C ARG A 498 5.75 42.63 8.88
N LEU A 499 4.86 41.91 8.22
CA LEU A 499 3.45 42.26 8.06
C LEU A 499 2.49 41.32 8.80
N SER A 500 2.92 40.11 9.19
CA SER A 500 2.10 39.20 10.00
C SER A 500 2.00 39.65 11.46
N THR A 501 0.91 39.23 12.13
CA THR A 501 0.74 39.41 13.58
C THR A 501 1.02 38.09 14.31
N GLU A 502 1.45 38.16 15.58
CA GLU A 502 1.64 36.95 16.41
C GLU A 502 0.36 36.11 16.51
N LYS A 503 -0.80 36.77 16.58
CA LYS A 503 -2.10 36.08 16.59
C LYS A 503 -2.28 35.22 15.34
N ASN A 504 -1.98 35.77 14.17
CA ASN A 504 -2.17 35.07 12.89
C ASN A 504 -1.22 33.86 12.76
N ILE A 505 0.03 34.01 13.19
CA ILE A 505 1.00 32.90 13.22
C ILE A 505 0.51 31.80 14.17
N ARG A 506 0.07 32.17 15.37
CA ARG A 506 -0.43 31.21 16.38
C ARG A 506 -1.68 30.45 15.92
N LEU A 507 -2.57 31.10 15.19
CA LEU A 507 -3.72 30.41 14.57
C LEU A 507 -3.28 29.33 13.58
N ALA A 508 -2.22 29.55 12.81
CA ALA A 508 -1.67 28.53 11.90
C ALA A 508 -1.13 27.32 12.67
N ILE A 509 -0.46 27.56 13.80
CA ILE A 509 0.04 26.52 14.69
C ILE A 509 -1.12 25.74 15.29
N ASP A 510 -2.15 26.43 15.80
CA ASP A 510 -3.34 25.79 16.35
C ASP A 510 -4.05 24.90 15.31
N HIS A 511 -4.14 25.37 14.06
CA HIS A 511 -4.69 24.61 12.95
C HIS A 511 -3.91 23.31 12.71
N MET A 512 -2.58 23.38 12.57
CA MET A 512 -1.73 22.19 12.34
C MET A 512 -1.75 21.23 13.53
N LEU A 513 -1.81 21.72 14.77
CA LEU A 513 -1.92 20.83 15.93
C LEU A 513 -3.29 20.13 15.99
N MET A 514 -4.36 20.80 15.54
CA MET A 514 -5.72 20.24 15.54
C MET A 514 -5.90 19.13 14.50
N ILE A 515 -5.27 19.24 13.33
CA ILE A 515 -5.52 18.33 12.20
C ILE A 515 -4.56 17.12 12.13
N GLN A 516 -3.57 17.02 13.02
CA GLN A 516 -2.64 15.89 13.06
C GLN A 516 -3.36 14.59 13.42
N ASN A 517 -3.16 13.53 12.64
CA ASN A 517 -3.82 12.25 12.86
C ASN A 517 -3.16 11.44 13.98
N ALA A 518 -3.82 10.37 14.43
CA ALA A 518 -3.35 9.52 15.53
C ALA A 518 -1.99 8.83 15.23
N SER A 519 -1.71 8.55 13.96
CA SER A 519 -0.42 8.03 13.47
C SER A 519 0.75 8.97 13.73
N GLY A 520 0.50 10.28 13.87
CA GLY A 520 1.51 11.33 13.83
C GLY A 520 1.65 12.00 12.45
N GLY A 521 1.10 11.38 11.41
CA GLY A 521 1.03 11.94 10.07
C GLY A 521 -0.08 12.98 9.89
N TYR A 522 -0.08 13.56 8.70
CA TYR A 522 -1.08 14.52 8.23
C TYR A 522 -1.72 14.03 6.94
N SER A 523 -3.04 14.16 6.84
CA SER A 523 -3.82 14.00 5.61
C SER A 523 -3.97 15.33 4.88
N SER A 524 -4.51 15.35 3.66
CA SER A 524 -4.52 16.56 2.81
C SER A 524 -5.56 17.59 3.26
N PHE A 525 -6.86 17.25 3.25
CA PHE A 525 -7.93 18.23 3.46
C PHE A 525 -8.61 18.11 4.82
N GLU A 526 -8.83 16.88 5.30
CA GLU A 526 -9.51 16.60 6.57
C GLU A 526 -8.78 15.52 7.34
N PRO A 527 -8.83 15.51 8.70
CA PRO A 527 -8.36 14.38 9.49
C PRO A 527 -9.06 13.07 9.11
N ILE A 528 -8.39 11.94 9.33
CA ILE A 528 -8.90 10.61 9.00
C ILE A 528 -10.13 10.27 9.87
N ARG A 529 -11.28 10.06 9.22
CA ARG A 529 -12.57 9.80 9.90
C ARG A 529 -13.01 8.33 9.89
N SER A 530 -12.32 7.49 9.14
CA SER A 530 -12.64 6.07 9.01
C SER A 530 -11.42 5.24 8.66
N GLY A 531 -11.53 3.92 8.87
CA GLY A 531 -10.48 2.98 8.48
C GLY A 531 -10.64 2.45 7.04
N PRO A 532 -9.68 1.64 6.58
CA PRO A 532 -9.64 1.07 5.23
C PRO A 532 -10.86 0.21 4.84
N PHE A 533 -11.69 -0.21 5.80
CA PHE A 533 -12.87 -1.01 5.50
C PHE A 533 -13.84 -0.30 4.53
N LEU A 534 -13.88 1.03 4.51
CA LEU A 534 -14.71 1.81 3.58
C LEU A 534 -14.33 1.58 2.11
N GLU A 535 -13.09 1.15 1.82
CA GLU A 535 -12.68 0.82 0.44
C GLU A 535 -13.44 -0.40 -0.11
N HIS A 536 -14.06 -1.22 0.74
CA HIS A 536 -14.97 -2.27 0.27
C HIS A 536 -16.24 -1.68 -0.37
N LEU A 537 -16.55 -0.41 -0.14
CA LEU A 537 -17.67 0.31 -0.74
C LEU A 537 -17.24 1.19 -1.93
N ASN A 538 -15.98 1.06 -2.37
CA ASN A 538 -15.46 1.83 -3.50
C ASN A 538 -16.04 1.31 -4.82
N GLY A 539 -16.98 2.08 -5.37
CA GLY A 539 -17.65 1.83 -6.65
C GLY A 539 -17.19 2.74 -7.79
N THR A 540 -16.06 3.43 -7.63
CA THR A 540 -15.57 4.35 -8.67
C THR A 540 -15.06 3.64 -9.91
N GLU A 541 -14.63 2.38 -9.78
CA GLU A 541 -14.05 1.51 -10.82
C GLU A 541 -12.73 2.02 -11.43
N LEU A 542 -12.44 3.31 -11.30
CA LEU A 542 -11.27 4.01 -11.86
C LEU A 542 -10.22 4.37 -10.79
N PHE A 543 -10.63 4.52 -9.53
CA PHE A 543 -9.77 5.04 -8.45
C PHE A 543 -9.79 4.12 -7.22
N ALA A 544 -8.66 3.57 -6.80
CA ALA A 544 -8.54 2.82 -5.54
C ALA A 544 -8.31 3.75 -4.34
N ASN A 545 -8.41 3.30 -3.09
CA ASN A 545 -8.00 4.10 -1.92
C ASN A 545 -8.56 5.56 -1.90
N VAL A 546 -9.83 5.75 -2.27
CA VAL A 546 -10.46 7.08 -2.33
C VAL A 546 -11.62 7.22 -1.37
N MET A 547 -12.00 6.18 -0.65
CA MET A 547 -13.16 6.23 0.23
C MET A 547 -12.85 6.88 1.57
N THR A 548 -11.58 6.96 1.98
CA THR A 548 -11.15 7.65 3.21
C THR A 548 -9.89 8.49 3.00
N GLU A 549 -9.59 9.37 3.96
CA GLU A 549 -8.32 10.13 4.00
C GLU A 549 -7.18 9.21 4.45
N TYR A 550 -5.96 9.52 4.01
CA TYR A 550 -4.74 8.82 4.41
C TYR A 550 -3.69 9.85 4.85
N ASP A 551 -2.72 9.39 5.64
CA ASP A 551 -1.53 10.18 5.94
C ASP A 551 -0.53 10.06 4.80
N TYR A 552 0.11 11.17 4.42
CA TYR A 552 1.11 11.20 3.35
C TYR A 552 2.45 11.74 3.85
N THR A 553 3.55 11.29 3.23
CA THR A 553 4.91 11.73 3.58
C THR A 553 5.08 13.22 3.33
N GLU A 554 4.61 13.71 2.18
CA GLU A 554 4.72 15.10 1.76
C GLU A 554 3.93 16.06 2.66
N THR A 555 2.67 15.74 2.95
CA THR A 555 1.81 16.57 3.83
C THR A 555 2.36 16.63 5.25
N THR A 556 2.85 15.49 5.75
CA THR A 556 3.45 15.40 7.07
C THR A 556 4.73 16.23 7.15
N SER A 557 5.60 16.13 6.15
CA SER A 557 6.84 16.90 6.07
C SER A 557 6.61 18.41 6.02
N SER A 558 5.67 18.88 5.18
CA SER A 558 5.32 20.30 5.09
C SER A 558 4.88 20.88 6.44
N CYS A 559 4.05 20.15 7.20
CA CYS A 559 3.61 20.58 8.52
C CYS A 559 4.75 20.56 9.56
N ILE A 560 5.55 19.49 9.61
CA ILE A 560 6.67 19.37 10.56
C ILE A 560 7.70 20.48 10.35
N THR A 561 8.07 20.75 9.10
CA THR A 561 9.09 21.73 8.77
C THR A 561 8.64 23.15 9.18
N ALA A 562 7.37 23.47 8.96
CA ALA A 562 6.79 24.74 9.40
C ALA A 562 6.74 24.85 10.94
N LEU A 563 6.36 23.77 11.64
CA LEU A 563 6.38 23.70 13.10
C LEU A 563 7.80 23.83 13.67
N SER A 564 8.81 23.24 13.01
CA SER A 564 10.21 23.34 13.42
C SER A 564 10.72 24.78 13.33
N LEU A 565 10.46 25.47 12.21
CA LEU A 565 10.81 26.89 12.04
C LEU A 565 10.06 27.78 13.04
N PHE A 566 8.79 27.46 13.35
CA PHE A 566 8.06 28.18 14.37
C PHE A 566 8.68 28.01 15.76
N ARG A 567 9.10 26.80 16.12
CA ARG A 567 9.77 26.50 17.41
C ARG A 567 11.04 27.33 17.59
N GLU A 568 11.80 27.59 16.52
CA GLU A 568 12.98 28.46 16.55
C GLU A 568 12.61 29.93 16.79
N ARG A 569 11.48 30.37 16.27
CA ARG A 569 10.96 31.74 16.40
C ARG A 569 10.29 32.02 17.76
N ASP A 570 9.41 31.14 18.21
CA ASP A 570 8.67 31.22 19.48
C ASP A 570 8.65 29.85 20.16
N SER A 571 9.61 29.65 21.05
CA SER A 571 9.76 28.40 21.82
C SER A 571 8.83 28.32 23.04
N SER A 572 7.93 29.28 23.23
CA SER A 572 7.06 29.37 24.41
C SER A 572 5.61 28.98 24.15
N TYR A 573 5.08 29.32 22.98
CA TYR A 573 3.67 29.10 22.67
C TYR A 573 3.40 27.63 22.32
N ARG A 574 2.60 26.94 23.15
CA ARG A 574 2.27 25.50 23.01
C ARG A 574 3.51 24.62 22.79
N ALA A 575 4.63 24.98 23.42
CA ALA A 575 5.94 24.41 23.15
C ALA A 575 5.98 22.87 23.20
N GLU A 576 5.38 22.29 24.24
CA GLU A 576 5.30 20.83 24.41
C GLU A 576 4.49 20.16 23.30
N GLU A 577 3.37 20.75 22.89
CA GLU A 577 2.51 20.20 21.84
C GLU A 577 3.17 20.30 20.46
N VAL A 578 3.88 21.40 20.20
CA VAL A 578 4.66 21.59 18.97
C VAL A 578 5.79 20.55 18.88
N VAL A 579 6.56 20.36 19.96
CA VAL A 579 7.62 19.34 19.99
C VAL A 579 7.04 17.94 19.80
N ASN A 580 5.96 17.61 20.52
CA ASN A 580 5.30 16.31 20.37
C ASN A 580 4.76 16.09 18.95
N ALA A 581 4.23 17.12 18.30
CA ALA A 581 3.75 17.03 16.93
C ALA A 581 4.90 16.76 15.93
N ILE A 582 6.03 17.45 16.09
CA ILE A 582 7.25 17.23 15.31
C ILE A 582 7.74 15.78 15.50
N ASP A 583 7.92 15.34 16.74
CA ASP A 583 8.47 14.01 17.04
C ASP A 583 7.57 12.87 16.51
N ARG A 584 6.25 13.02 16.62
CA ARG A 584 5.29 12.06 16.08
C ARG A 584 5.31 12.04 14.55
N GLY A 585 5.44 13.21 13.93
CA GLY A 585 5.56 13.33 12.49
C GLY A 585 6.85 12.70 11.95
N VAL A 586 7.99 12.95 12.59
CA VAL A 586 9.28 12.32 12.22
C VAL A 586 9.19 10.80 12.33
N ARG A 587 8.58 10.29 13.40
CA ARG A 587 8.34 8.85 13.57
C ARG A 587 7.47 8.28 12.44
N PHE A 588 6.46 9.02 11.99
CA PHE A 588 5.66 8.61 10.83
C PHE A 588 6.51 8.53 9.56
N ILE A 589 7.39 9.51 9.31
CA ILE A 589 8.30 9.50 8.16
C ILE A 589 9.23 8.28 8.19
N HIS A 590 9.77 7.92 9.37
CA HIS A 590 10.56 6.69 9.54
C HIS A 590 9.75 5.44 9.19
N GLN A 591 8.52 5.34 9.70
CA GLN A 591 7.65 4.17 9.51
C GLN A 591 7.15 4.02 8.08
N ASN A 592 7.08 5.13 7.32
CA ASN A 592 6.60 5.13 5.94
C ASN A 592 7.72 4.89 4.91
N GLN A 593 8.99 4.79 5.32
CA GLN A 593 10.08 4.43 4.43
C GLN A 593 9.91 2.95 4.00
N GLN A 594 9.91 2.72 2.69
CA GLN A 594 9.85 1.38 2.12
C GLN A 594 11.17 0.64 2.36
N ILE A 595 11.13 -0.69 2.26
CA ILE A 595 12.31 -1.54 2.50
C ILE A 595 13.50 -1.22 1.60
N ASP A 596 13.24 -0.76 0.37
CA ASP A 596 14.27 -0.36 -0.59
C ASP A 596 14.92 0.99 -0.27
N GLY A 597 14.43 1.69 0.76
CA GLY A 597 14.91 3.00 1.20
C GLY A 597 14.10 4.17 0.65
N GLY A 598 13.21 3.94 -0.32
CA GLY A 598 12.38 4.98 -0.93
C GLY A 598 11.17 5.38 -0.06
N TRP A 599 10.59 6.54 -0.36
CA TRP A 599 9.27 6.94 0.15
C TRP A 599 8.33 7.15 -1.03
N LEU A 600 7.21 6.44 -1.05
CA LEU A 600 6.19 6.62 -2.08
C LEU A 600 5.34 7.85 -1.78
N ALA A 601 5.40 8.86 -2.65
CA ALA A 601 4.48 9.99 -2.62
C ALA A 601 3.18 9.73 -3.40
N SER A 602 2.15 10.49 -3.06
CA SER A 602 0.83 10.42 -3.71
C SER A 602 0.49 11.67 -4.54
N TRP A 603 1.07 12.83 -4.22
CA TRP A 603 0.78 14.11 -4.89
C TRP A 603 1.85 14.54 -5.91
N GLY A 604 3.03 13.92 -5.88
CA GLY A 604 4.08 14.04 -6.88
C GLY A 604 4.49 12.67 -7.41
N ILE A 605 5.11 12.63 -8.60
CA ILE A 605 5.61 11.40 -9.23
C ILE A 605 7.09 11.22 -8.87
N ALA A 606 7.47 10.30 -8.00
CA ALA A 606 6.75 9.56 -6.96
C ALA A 606 7.70 9.33 -5.78
N TYR A 607 8.80 8.62 -6.04
CA TYR A 607 9.83 8.35 -5.04
C TYR A 607 10.86 9.46 -4.90
N THR A 608 11.21 10.14 -6.00
CA THR A 608 12.08 11.32 -5.99
C THR A 608 11.43 12.47 -5.22
N TYR A 609 10.13 12.66 -5.40
CA TYR A 609 9.31 13.60 -4.65
C TYR A 609 9.21 13.21 -3.17
N GLY A 610 8.87 11.95 -2.88
CA GLY A 610 8.79 11.45 -1.50
C GLY A 610 10.13 11.56 -0.76
N ALA A 611 11.25 11.28 -1.42
CA ALA A 611 12.59 11.44 -0.86
C ALA A 611 12.91 12.91 -0.53
N PHE A 612 12.55 13.86 -1.39
CA PHE A 612 12.71 15.28 -1.07
C PHE A 612 11.99 15.65 0.24
N PHE A 613 10.69 15.37 0.34
CA PHE A 613 9.93 15.72 1.53
C PHE A 613 10.40 14.96 2.77
N ALA A 614 10.67 13.66 2.65
CA ALA A 614 11.16 12.87 3.78
C ALA A 614 12.48 13.43 4.30
N MET A 615 13.46 13.70 3.43
CA MET A 615 14.75 14.22 3.87
C MET A 615 14.67 15.62 4.48
N GLU A 616 13.80 16.50 3.98
CA GLU A 616 13.57 17.82 4.61
C GLU A 616 13.03 17.67 6.06
N ALA A 617 12.08 16.75 6.28
CA ALA A 617 11.53 16.48 7.61
C ALA A 617 12.58 15.88 8.57
N LEU A 618 13.40 14.95 8.08
CA LEU A 618 14.45 14.30 8.88
C LEU A 618 15.57 15.29 9.22
N HIS A 619 15.90 16.19 8.29
CA HIS A 619 16.83 17.29 8.56
C HIS A 619 16.37 18.19 9.72
N CYS A 620 15.07 18.48 9.82
CA CYS A 620 14.50 19.23 10.94
C CYS A 620 14.63 18.52 12.30
N ALA A 621 14.82 17.20 12.29
CA ALA A 621 15.10 16.38 13.46
C ALA A 621 16.61 16.27 13.78
N ASN A 622 17.47 16.95 13.01
CA ASN A 622 18.92 16.81 13.02
C ASN A 622 19.41 15.40 12.63
N GLU A 623 18.65 14.70 11.80
CA GLU A 623 19.04 13.41 11.23
C GLU A 623 19.71 13.61 9.87
N THR A 624 20.88 13.01 9.70
CA THR A 624 21.77 13.16 8.54
C THR A 624 22.31 11.80 8.11
N TYR A 625 23.00 11.76 6.97
CA TYR A 625 23.61 10.56 6.41
C TYR A 625 24.58 9.88 7.38
N GLU A 626 25.34 10.68 8.13
CA GLU A 626 26.36 10.19 9.07
C GLU A 626 25.75 9.65 10.37
N ASN A 627 24.59 10.16 10.81
CA ASN A 627 24.07 9.88 12.15
C ASN A 627 22.78 9.04 12.17
N HIS A 628 22.12 8.81 11.03
CA HIS A 628 20.83 8.09 11.01
C HIS A 628 20.66 7.11 9.85
N ALA A 629 20.28 5.87 10.19
CA ALA A 629 20.20 4.76 9.23
C ALA A 629 19.08 4.92 8.18
N VAL A 630 17.96 5.55 8.54
CA VAL A 630 16.85 5.85 7.62
C VAL A 630 17.31 6.82 6.53
N VAL A 631 18.02 7.88 6.91
CA VAL A 631 18.58 8.87 5.98
C VAL A 631 19.59 8.21 5.05
N LYS A 632 20.48 7.39 5.60
CA LYS A 632 21.46 6.63 4.80
C LYS A 632 20.81 5.76 3.73
N ARG A 633 19.84 4.92 4.09
CA ARG A 633 19.11 4.08 3.12
C ARG A 633 18.38 4.92 2.07
N GLY A 634 17.81 6.05 2.48
CA GLY A 634 17.16 6.96 1.56
C GLY A 634 18.15 7.53 0.54
N CYS A 635 19.31 8.01 0.97
CA CYS A 635 20.39 8.45 0.07
C CYS A 635 20.86 7.34 -0.87
N ASP A 636 21.12 6.14 -0.34
CA ASP A 636 21.57 5.00 -1.12
C ASP A 636 20.54 4.64 -2.21
N PHE A 637 19.24 4.66 -1.88
CA PHE A 637 18.14 4.45 -2.83
C PHE A 637 18.16 5.47 -3.97
N ILE A 638 18.25 6.78 -3.67
CA ILE A 638 18.25 7.80 -4.74
C ILE A 638 19.52 7.69 -5.59
N LEU A 639 20.69 7.49 -4.97
CA LEU A 639 21.96 7.40 -5.70
C LEU A 639 22.00 6.22 -6.67
N ASP A 640 21.39 5.09 -6.32
CA ASP A 640 21.23 3.93 -7.21
C ASP A 640 20.41 4.24 -8.48
N LYS A 641 19.57 5.29 -8.45
CA LYS A 641 18.74 5.71 -9.59
C LYS A 641 19.33 6.89 -10.39
N GLN A 642 20.54 7.35 -10.04
CA GLN A 642 21.19 8.43 -10.79
C GLN A 642 21.66 7.94 -12.15
N LYS A 643 21.23 8.60 -13.23
CA LYS A 643 21.61 8.23 -14.60
C LYS A 643 23.02 8.70 -14.95
N GLU A 644 23.56 8.22 -16.07
CA GLU A 644 24.89 8.59 -16.58
C GLU A 644 25.03 10.09 -16.87
N ASP A 645 23.95 10.76 -17.29
CA ASP A 645 23.91 12.20 -17.52
C ASP A 645 23.93 13.04 -16.23
N GLY A 646 23.84 12.39 -15.06
CA GLY A 646 23.85 13.01 -13.75
C GLY A 646 22.47 13.34 -13.20
N GLY A 647 21.40 13.13 -13.96
CA GLY A 647 20.03 13.41 -13.54
C GLY A 647 19.27 12.19 -13.04
N TRP A 648 18.04 12.44 -12.61
CA TRP A 648 17.06 11.44 -12.20
C TRP A 648 15.80 11.59 -13.03
N GLY A 649 15.12 10.47 -13.27
CA GLY A 649 13.88 10.45 -14.04
C GLY A 649 13.05 9.23 -13.70
N GLU A 650 11.81 9.43 -13.30
CA GLU A 650 10.81 8.37 -13.08
C GLU A 650 9.47 8.70 -13.75
N THR A 651 8.68 7.67 -14.00
CA THR A 651 7.40 7.77 -14.70
C THR A 651 6.21 7.66 -13.76
N ILE A 652 5.02 8.08 -14.21
CA ILE A 652 3.76 7.92 -13.45
C ILE A 652 3.46 6.46 -13.08
N GLU A 653 4.03 5.49 -13.81
CA GLU A 653 3.93 4.07 -13.47
C GLU A 653 4.53 3.74 -12.10
N SER A 654 5.44 4.57 -11.58
CA SER A 654 5.98 4.41 -10.23
C SER A 654 4.88 4.38 -9.17
N ILE A 655 3.86 5.24 -9.32
CA ILE A 655 2.70 5.29 -8.44
C ILE A 655 1.82 4.07 -8.66
N MET A 656 1.59 3.71 -9.93
CA MET A 656 0.68 2.62 -10.29
C MET A 656 1.19 1.25 -9.83
N LYS A 657 2.50 1.03 -9.94
CA LYS A 657 3.17 -0.22 -9.58
C LYS A 657 3.72 -0.23 -8.15
N LYS A 658 3.70 0.93 -7.46
CA LYS A 658 4.28 1.12 -6.12
C LYS A 658 5.74 0.64 -6.03
N THR A 659 6.51 1.00 -7.05
CA THR A 659 7.96 0.72 -7.14
C THR A 659 8.58 1.74 -8.08
N TYR A 660 9.87 2.02 -7.97
CA TYR A 660 10.53 3.01 -8.83
C TYR A 660 10.60 2.53 -10.29
N ILE A 661 9.93 3.24 -11.20
CA ILE A 661 10.02 2.98 -12.65
C ILE A 661 10.84 4.09 -13.31
N GLN A 662 12.08 3.75 -13.67
CA GLN A 662 13.01 4.65 -14.33
C GLN A 662 12.45 5.15 -15.67
N ALA A 663 12.49 6.47 -15.87
CA ALA A 663 12.16 7.10 -17.15
C ALA A 663 13.30 6.96 -18.17
N GLU A 664 12.96 7.04 -19.47
CA GLU A 664 13.91 6.94 -20.58
C GLU A 664 14.98 8.04 -20.55
N SER A 665 14.61 9.25 -20.14
CA SER A 665 15.51 10.38 -19.90
C SER A 665 15.45 10.83 -18.44
N SER A 666 16.48 11.52 -17.97
CA SER A 666 16.37 12.28 -16.71
C SER A 666 15.44 13.49 -16.90
N HIS A 667 14.86 13.98 -15.81
CA HIS A 667 14.02 15.18 -15.78
C HIS A 667 14.60 16.22 -14.79
N VAL A 668 14.59 17.49 -15.16
CA VAL A 668 15.13 18.63 -14.39
C VAL A 668 14.50 18.72 -13.01
N VAL A 669 13.17 18.62 -12.93
CA VAL A 669 12.43 18.75 -11.66
C VAL A 669 12.74 17.61 -10.70
N GLN A 670 12.67 16.36 -11.19
CA GLN A 670 13.00 15.19 -10.37
C GLN A 670 14.48 15.18 -9.98
N THR A 671 15.37 15.64 -10.85
CA THR A 671 16.79 15.86 -10.53
C THR A 671 16.95 16.90 -9.41
N ALA A 672 16.19 18.00 -9.45
CA ALA A 672 16.23 19.02 -8.41
C ALA A 672 15.78 18.46 -7.05
N TRP A 673 14.71 17.65 -7.02
CA TRP A 673 14.25 16.97 -5.80
C TRP A 673 15.29 16.04 -5.21
N CYS A 674 15.95 15.22 -6.04
CA CYS A 674 17.03 14.33 -5.58
C CYS A 674 18.24 15.12 -5.06
N CYS A 675 18.64 16.19 -5.76
CA CYS A 675 19.71 17.08 -5.27
C CYS A 675 19.35 17.69 -3.91
N MET A 676 18.13 18.20 -3.75
CA MET A 676 17.65 18.75 -2.48
C MET A 676 17.63 17.69 -1.38
N ALA A 677 17.13 16.48 -1.67
CA ALA A 677 17.11 15.37 -0.72
C ALA A 677 18.53 15.02 -0.21
N LEU A 678 19.52 14.96 -1.11
CA LEU A 678 20.92 14.72 -0.75
C LEU A 678 21.54 15.87 0.05
N ILE A 679 21.15 17.12 -0.24
CA ILE A 679 21.58 18.30 0.52
C ILE A 679 21.01 18.26 1.95
N TYR A 680 19.71 18.01 2.11
CA TYR A 680 19.09 17.90 3.44
C TYR A 680 19.67 16.75 4.27
N ALA A 681 20.07 15.67 3.60
CA ALA A 681 20.72 14.55 4.24
C ALA A 681 22.18 14.82 4.67
N ASP A 682 22.75 15.99 4.39
CA ASP A 682 24.19 16.28 4.54
C ASP A 682 25.06 15.16 3.92
N TYR A 683 24.70 14.72 2.70
CA TYR A 683 25.41 13.63 2.04
C TYR A 683 26.90 14.02 1.80
N PRO A 684 27.87 13.19 2.23
CA PRO A 684 29.27 13.61 2.35
C PRO A 684 29.99 13.80 1.01
N ASP A 685 29.58 13.09 -0.04
CA ASP A 685 30.17 13.23 -1.37
C ASP A 685 29.40 14.26 -2.21
N PRO A 686 30.00 15.42 -2.55
CA PRO A 686 29.32 16.43 -3.34
C PRO A 686 29.19 16.08 -4.83
N GLU A 687 29.89 15.05 -5.35
CA GLU A 687 29.94 14.81 -6.79
C GLU A 687 28.59 14.40 -7.40
N PRO A 688 27.78 13.50 -6.81
CA PRO A 688 26.43 13.20 -7.31
C PRO A 688 25.55 14.44 -7.42
N ILE A 689 25.61 15.32 -6.41
CA ILE A 689 24.88 16.60 -6.38
C ILE A 689 25.39 17.53 -7.49
N ARG A 690 26.72 17.66 -7.65
CA ARG A 690 27.34 18.47 -8.71
C ARG A 690 26.95 17.99 -10.10
N ARG A 691 26.88 16.67 -10.34
CA ARG A 691 26.42 16.11 -11.61
C ARG A 691 24.96 16.49 -11.90
N GLY A 692 24.08 16.38 -10.92
CA GLY A 692 22.68 16.83 -11.05
C GLY A 692 22.56 18.33 -11.32
N ILE A 693 23.31 19.17 -10.61
CA ILE A 693 23.35 20.62 -10.84
C ILE A 693 23.86 20.96 -12.25
N ARG A 694 24.92 20.27 -12.73
CA ARG A 694 25.43 20.46 -14.10
C ARG A 694 24.34 20.13 -15.13
N LEU A 695 23.58 19.06 -14.92
CA LEU A 695 22.46 18.71 -15.79
C LEU A 695 21.38 19.80 -15.80
N ILE A 696 20.93 20.26 -14.63
CA ILE A 696 19.93 21.33 -14.51
C ILE A 696 20.42 22.59 -15.24
N MET A 697 21.66 23.02 -15.01
CA MET A 697 22.24 24.19 -15.68
C MET A 697 22.33 24.00 -17.19
N SER A 698 22.71 22.81 -17.66
CA SER A 698 22.85 22.52 -19.10
C SER A 698 21.53 22.60 -19.87
N ARG A 699 20.39 22.46 -19.17
CA ARG A 699 19.05 22.52 -19.76
C ARG A 699 18.37 23.89 -19.61
N GLN A 700 19.01 24.85 -18.96
CA GLN A 700 18.48 26.20 -18.84
C GLN A 700 18.57 26.93 -20.19
N LYS A 701 17.45 27.51 -20.63
CA LYS A 701 17.41 28.30 -21.87
C LYS A 701 18.06 29.68 -21.68
N PRO A 702 18.48 30.36 -22.77
CA PRO A 702 18.98 31.73 -22.71
C PRO A 702 18.02 32.73 -22.04
N SER A 703 16.69 32.51 -22.15
CA SER A 703 15.68 33.30 -21.47
C SER A 703 15.72 33.20 -19.94
N GLY A 704 16.35 32.16 -19.40
CA GLY A 704 16.40 31.80 -17.98
C GLY A 704 15.44 30.68 -17.58
N GLU A 705 14.51 30.30 -18.46
CA GLU A 705 13.52 29.25 -18.21
C GLU A 705 14.07 27.82 -18.42
N TRP A 706 13.28 26.82 -18.02
CA TRP A 706 13.48 25.42 -18.38
C TRP A 706 12.29 24.91 -19.20
N GLU A 707 12.53 23.96 -20.11
CA GLU A 707 11.44 23.31 -20.84
C GLU A 707 10.55 22.48 -19.91
N GLN A 708 9.26 22.43 -20.22
CA GLN A 708 8.37 21.44 -19.65
C GLN A 708 8.74 20.06 -20.23
N GLU A 709 9.18 19.15 -19.37
CA GLU A 709 9.47 17.75 -19.72
C GLU A 709 8.25 16.86 -19.40
N ALA A 710 8.42 15.74 -18.72
CA ALA A 710 7.31 14.90 -18.28
C ALA A 710 6.44 15.57 -17.22
N GLY A 711 5.21 15.08 -17.06
CA GLY A 711 4.36 15.44 -15.91
C GLY A 711 5.01 14.99 -14.60
N VAL A 712 4.98 15.86 -13.60
CA VAL A 712 5.66 15.64 -12.30
C VAL A 712 4.70 15.62 -11.11
N GLY A 713 3.50 16.20 -11.28
CA GLY A 713 2.42 16.13 -10.30
C GLY A 713 1.57 14.88 -10.51
N ALA A 714 1.03 14.35 -9.41
CA ALA A 714 0.04 13.29 -9.43
C ALA A 714 -1.28 13.80 -8.83
N GLY A 715 -2.39 13.55 -9.53
CA GLY A 715 -3.71 13.61 -8.92
C GLY A 715 -4.01 12.35 -8.13
N ILE A 716 -5.27 12.12 -7.76
CA ILE A 716 -5.71 10.85 -7.18
C ILE A 716 -5.51 9.72 -8.22
N PHE A 717 -4.30 9.15 -8.26
CA PHE A 717 -3.94 7.98 -9.05
C PHE A 717 -3.63 6.85 -8.09
N THR A 718 -4.55 5.93 -8.00
CA THR A 718 -4.49 4.83 -7.06
C THR A 718 -4.84 3.60 -7.86
N TRP A 719 -3.81 3.00 -8.43
CA TRP A 719 -3.94 1.73 -9.14
C TRP A 719 -3.77 0.58 -8.15
N LYS A 720 -4.54 -0.50 -8.36
CA LYS A 720 -4.26 -1.80 -7.76
C LYS A 720 -4.12 -2.79 -8.91
N LEU A 721 -2.96 -3.42 -9.02
CA LEU A 721 -2.69 -4.40 -10.08
C LEU A 721 -3.69 -5.57 -9.97
N THR A 722 -4.49 -5.77 -11.02
CA THR A 722 -5.12 -7.06 -11.31
C THR A 722 -4.17 -7.76 -12.28
N ILE A 723 -3.56 -8.86 -11.83
CA ILE A 723 -2.57 -9.65 -12.57
C ILE A 723 -3.20 -10.12 -13.89
N SER A 724 -2.54 -9.82 -15.02
CA SER A 724 -2.91 -10.29 -16.35
C SER A 724 -1.74 -11.04 -16.98
N ASP A 725 -1.96 -12.31 -17.31
CA ASP A 725 -1.01 -13.33 -17.77
C ASP A 725 0.12 -12.86 -18.70
N THR A 726 1.30 -12.59 -18.12
CA THR A 726 2.60 -12.52 -18.81
C THR A 726 3.57 -13.57 -18.27
N GLU A 727 4.61 -13.95 -19.02
CA GLU A 727 5.66 -14.89 -18.54
C GLU A 727 6.35 -14.41 -17.24
N ASP A 728 6.41 -13.10 -17.02
CA ASP A 728 6.91 -12.49 -15.78
C ASP A 728 6.00 -12.78 -14.57
N ASP A 729 4.69 -12.96 -14.77
CA ASP A 729 3.72 -13.27 -13.72
C ASP A 729 3.84 -14.71 -13.21
N ILE A 730 4.21 -15.66 -14.08
CA ILE A 730 4.45 -17.05 -13.68
C ILE A 730 5.70 -17.13 -12.80
N ASP A 731 6.74 -16.37 -13.12
CA ASP A 731 7.96 -16.39 -12.31
C ASP A 731 7.74 -15.72 -10.94
N ALA A 732 6.85 -14.73 -10.84
CA ALA A 732 6.42 -14.18 -9.56
C ALA A 732 5.78 -15.23 -8.63
N LEU A 733 5.02 -16.19 -9.18
CA LEU A 733 4.48 -17.32 -8.41
C LEU A 733 5.57 -18.28 -7.92
N ARG A 734 6.71 -18.36 -8.63
CA ARG A 734 7.86 -19.22 -8.31
C ARG A 734 8.86 -18.58 -7.34
N ARG A 735 8.87 -17.25 -7.21
CA ARG A 735 9.74 -16.49 -6.28
C ARG A 735 9.15 -16.39 -4.88
N PHE A 736 10.00 -16.07 -3.91
CA PHE A 736 9.57 -15.62 -2.58
C PHE A 736 9.36 -14.10 -2.63
N THR A 737 8.20 -13.62 -2.19
CA THR A 737 7.75 -12.22 -2.37
C THR A 737 7.28 -11.55 -1.07
N SER A 738 7.31 -12.23 0.08
CA SER A 738 6.75 -11.73 1.36
C SER A 738 7.80 -11.19 2.33
N GLY A 739 9.02 -10.91 1.86
CA GLY A 739 10.10 -10.39 2.70
C GLY A 739 11.50 -10.57 2.09
N ARG A 740 12.45 -9.85 2.65
CA ARG A 740 13.87 -9.75 2.25
C ARG A 740 14.76 -10.22 3.39
N TRP A 741 16.04 -10.52 3.16
CA TRP A 741 16.96 -11.00 4.20
C TRP A 741 18.16 -10.09 4.40
N LEU A 742 18.46 -9.73 5.64
CA LEU A 742 19.62 -8.89 5.98
C LEU A 742 20.98 -9.58 5.80
N TRP A 743 21.00 -10.89 5.54
CA TRP A 743 22.21 -11.65 5.31
C TRP A 743 21.99 -12.69 4.22
N ARG A 744 23.00 -12.86 3.35
CA ARG A 744 23.01 -13.87 2.28
C ARG A 744 21.71 -13.92 1.49
N GLU A 745 21.19 -12.73 1.15
CA GLU A 745 19.86 -12.57 0.58
C GLU A 745 19.66 -13.40 -0.69
N GLN A 746 20.65 -13.41 -1.57
CA GLN A 746 20.59 -14.20 -2.80
C GLN A 746 20.45 -15.69 -2.48
N GLU A 747 21.20 -16.22 -1.51
CA GLU A 747 21.05 -17.60 -1.08
C GLU A 747 19.69 -17.86 -0.41
N GLN A 748 19.18 -16.91 0.36
CA GLN A 748 17.87 -17.02 1.03
C GLN A 748 16.70 -17.01 0.05
N VAL A 749 16.76 -16.15 -0.97
CA VAL A 749 15.78 -16.11 -2.06
C VAL A 749 15.90 -17.36 -2.93
N ALA A 750 17.12 -17.78 -3.29
CA ALA A 750 17.34 -18.97 -4.11
C ALA A 750 16.84 -20.25 -3.43
N CYS A 751 17.08 -20.42 -2.13
CA CYS A 751 16.58 -21.59 -1.40
C CYS A 751 15.07 -21.56 -1.12
N ARG A 752 14.36 -20.47 -1.50
CA ARG A 752 12.90 -20.32 -1.46
C ARG A 752 12.27 -20.11 -2.83
N TYR A 753 13.04 -20.32 -3.91
CA TYR A 753 12.53 -20.40 -5.26
C TYR A 753 12.11 -21.83 -5.58
N VAL A 754 10.89 -22.03 -6.09
CA VAL A 754 10.41 -23.34 -6.52
C VAL A 754 10.05 -23.26 -7.98
N LYS A 755 10.79 -23.99 -8.83
CA LYS A 755 10.42 -24.15 -10.23
C LYS A 755 9.36 -25.23 -10.34
N PHE A 756 8.22 -24.91 -10.95
CA PHE A 756 7.16 -25.87 -11.24
C PHE A 756 6.36 -25.46 -12.49
N GLU A 757 5.73 -26.45 -13.13
CA GLU A 757 4.82 -26.27 -14.25
C GLU A 757 3.40 -26.04 -13.75
N LEU A 758 2.96 -24.77 -13.82
CA LEU A 758 1.66 -24.34 -13.27
C LEU A 758 0.50 -25.08 -13.95
N GLN A 759 0.51 -25.22 -15.27
CA GLN A 759 -0.61 -25.84 -16.01
C GLN A 759 -0.82 -27.31 -15.64
N GLU A 760 0.27 -28.06 -15.45
CA GLU A 760 0.20 -29.46 -14.99
C GLU A 760 -0.36 -29.55 -13.57
N LEU A 761 0.06 -28.64 -12.67
CA LEU A 761 -0.48 -28.56 -11.31
C LEU A 761 -1.99 -28.28 -11.32
N LEU A 762 -2.44 -27.35 -12.17
CA LEU A 762 -3.86 -27.01 -12.32
C LEU A 762 -4.67 -28.16 -12.95
N GLY A 763 -4.10 -28.87 -13.92
CA GLY A 763 -4.74 -30.04 -14.55
C GLY A 763 -4.98 -31.17 -13.56
N ILE A 764 -3.97 -31.50 -12.73
CA ILE A 764 -4.12 -32.49 -11.66
C ILE A 764 -5.16 -32.01 -10.65
N ALA A 765 -5.07 -30.74 -10.22
CA ALA A 765 -6.01 -30.12 -9.30
C ALA A 765 -7.46 -30.17 -9.77
N ALA A 766 -7.73 -29.90 -11.04
CA ALA A 766 -9.07 -30.00 -11.60
C ALA A 766 -9.56 -31.46 -11.63
N SER A 767 -8.69 -32.40 -12.01
CA SER A 767 -9.04 -33.82 -12.12
C SER A 767 -9.47 -34.45 -10.80
N VAL A 768 -8.78 -34.13 -9.69
CA VAL A 768 -9.00 -34.76 -8.38
C VAL A 768 -10.31 -34.34 -7.71
N VAL A 769 -10.90 -33.22 -8.14
CA VAL A 769 -12.21 -32.74 -7.67
C VAL A 769 -13.28 -32.72 -8.78
N ALA A 770 -13.04 -33.46 -9.87
CA ALA A 770 -13.96 -33.56 -11.01
C ALA A 770 -14.41 -32.19 -11.58
N ALA A 771 -13.49 -31.23 -11.65
CA ALA A 771 -13.65 -29.95 -12.32
C ALA A 771 -13.08 -30.03 -13.75
N GLN A 772 -13.51 -29.15 -14.67
CA GLN A 772 -12.94 -29.13 -16.03
C GLN A 772 -11.67 -28.28 -16.09
N SER A 773 -11.61 -27.23 -15.27
CA SER A 773 -10.51 -26.26 -15.24
C SER A 773 -10.40 -25.51 -13.90
N CYS A 774 -9.24 -24.91 -13.65
CA CYS A 774 -9.06 -23.96 -12.55
C CYS A 774 -9.40 -22.54 -13.03
N ALA A 775 -10.40 -21.92 -12.43
CA ALA A 775 -10.86 -20.58 -12.78
C ALA A 775 -10.02 -19.47 -12.14
N ARG A 776 -9.33 -19.75 -11.02
CA ARG A 776 -8.51 -18.75 -10.32
C ARG A 776 -7.41 -19.38 -9.48
N VAL A 777 -6.21 -18.84 -9.60
CA VAL A 777 -5.04 -19.15 -8.76
C VAL A 777 -4.76 -17.97 -7.86
N LEU A 778 -4.66 -18.19 -6.54
CA LEU A 778 -4.26 -17.17 -5.58
C LEU A 778 -3.14 -17.71 -4.71
N LYS A 779 -1.96 -17.09 -4.72
CA LYS A 779 -0.91 -17.35 -3.72
C LYS A 779 -1.37 -16.79 -2.38
N THR A 780 -2.00 -17.61 -1.54
CA THR A 780 -2.62 -17.17 -0.28
C THR A 780 -1.62 -16.95 0.84
N SER A 781 -0.53 -17.70 0.81
CA SER A 781 0.57 -17.52 1.74
C SER A 781 1.84 -18.09 1.15
N GLU A 782 2.97 -17.54 1.57
CA GLU A 782 4.28 -18.13 1.37
C GLU A 782 5.00 -18.13 2.71
N GLY A 783 5.22 -19.33 3.23
CA GLY A 783 5.95 -19.54 4.47
C GLY A 783 7.45 -19.58 4.21
N GLN A 784 8.23 -19.67 5.28
CA GLN A 784 9.67 -19.86 5.20
C GLN A 784 10.08 -21.10 4.38
N TYR A 785 9.21 -22.12 4.37
CA TYR A 785 9.50 -23.43 3.81
C TYR A 785 8.54 -23.87 2.71
N ASN A 786 7.47 -23.13 2.42
CA ASN A 786 6.48 -23.57 1.42
C ASN A 786 5.83 -22.40 0.69
N LYS A 787 5.37 -22.66 -0.53
CA LYS A 787 4.39 -21.83 -1.24
C LYS A 787 3.01 -22.46 -1.13
N VAL A 788 2.01 -21.64 -0.83
CA VAL A 788 0.62 -22.10 -0.67
C VAL A 788 -0.27 -21.31 -1.60
N PHE A 789 -0.98 -22.05 -2.45
CA PHE A 789 -1.93 -21.51 -3.41
C PHE A 789 -3.33 -21.99 -3.07
N LEU A 790 -4.30 -21.08 -3.07
CA LEU A 790 -5.71 -21.38 -3.14
C LEU A 790 -6.13 -21.44 -4.61
N LEU A 791 -6.59 -22.61 -5.03
CA LEU A 791 -7.07 -22.88 -6.37
C LEU A 791 -8.60 -22.94 -6.33
N THR A 792 -9.27 -22.05 -7.07
CA THR A 792 -10.73 -22.08 -7.25
C THR A 792 -11.04 -22.71 -8.60
N MET A 793 -11.77 -23.81 -8.58
CA MET A 793 -12.21 -24.53 -9.78
C MET A 793 -13.42 -23.88 -10.44
N ASP A 794 -13.65 -24.21 -11.71
CA ASP A 794 -14.83 -23.77 -12.47
C ASP A 794 -16.18 -24.20 -11.86
N ASN A 795 -16.21 -25.35 -11.20
CA ASN A 795 -17.37 -25.85 -10.45
C ASN A 795 -17.54 -25.20 -9.07
N GLY A 796 -16.69 -24.22 -8.71
CA GLY A 796 -16.73 -23.50 -7.45
C GLY A 796 -16.04 -24.21 -6.28
N HIS A 797 -15.53 -25.43 -6.45
CA HIS A 797 -14.71 -26.07 -5.42
C HIS A 797 -13.40 -25.32 -5.21
N GLU A 798 -12.99 -25.17 -3.95
CA GLU A 798 -11.72 -24.59 -3.59
C GLU A 798 -10.80 -25.64 -2.98
N ILE A 799 -9.56 -25.71 -3.48
CA ILE A 799 -8.53 -26.60 -2.95
C ILE A 799 -7.25 -25.81 -2.64
N VAL A 800 -6.42 -26.36 -1.76
CA VAL A 800 -5.12 -25.78 -1.42
C VAL A 800 -4.02 -26.60 -2.08
N ALA A 801 -3.10 -25.93 -2.77
CA ALA A 801 -1.86 -26.51 -3.27
C ALA A 801 -0.68 -26.00 -2.43
N LYS A 802 0.03 -26.90 -1.76
CA LYS A 802 1.25 -26.61 -0.98
C LYS A 802 2.46 -27.19 -1.70
N LEU A 803 3.45 -26.36 -1.98
CA LEU A 803 4.71 -26.74 -2.62
C LEU A 803 5.87 -26.42 -1.67
N PRO A 804 6.67 -27.41 -1.23
CA PRO A 804 7.83 -27.15 -0.39
C PRO A 804 8.92 -26.42 -1.16
N ASN A 805 9.56 -25.46 -0.48
CA ASN A 805 10.75 -24.78 -0.94
C ASN A 805 11.98 -25.71 -0.84
N PRO A 806 13.07 -25.46 -1.58
CA PRO A 806 14.32 -26.21 -1.45
C PRO A 806 14.89 -26.28 -0.01
N ASN A 807 14.62 -25.28 0.82
CA ASN A 807 15.03 -25.24 2.23
C ASN A 807 14.05 -25.95 3.21
N ALA A 808 12.97 -26.58 2.73
CA ALA A 808 11.95 -27.20 3.58
C ALA A 808 12.40 -28.48 4.31
N GLY A 809 13.52 -29.07 3.88
CA GLY A 809 14.08 -30.29 4.43
C GLY A 809 14.58 -31.21 3.32
N ARG A 810 14.73 -32.50 3.63
CA ARG A 810 15.23 -33.48 2.67
C ARG A 810 14.18 -33.74 1.58
N PRO A 811 14.54 -33.61 0.29
CA PRO A 811 13.64 -33.94 -0.82
C PRO A 811 13.08 -35.35 -0.67
N HIS A 812 11.85 -35.57 -1.15
CA HIS A 812 11.04 -36.77 -0.94
C HIS A 812 10.56 -36.99 0.51
N PHE A 813 11.47 -36.97 1.47
CA PHE A 813 11.15 -37.34 2.85
C PHE A 813 10.29 -36.31 3.59
N THR A 814 10.41 -35.02 3.27
CA THR A 814 9.57 -33.98 3.87
C THR A 814 8.10 -34.16 3.47
N THR A 815 7.81 -34.18 2.16
CA THR A 815 6.44 -34.32 1.64
C THR A 815 5.84 -35.70 1.92
N ALA A 816 6.60 -36.79 1.75
CA ALA A 816 6.11 -38.15 2.02
C ALA A 816 5.70 -38.32 3.49
N SER A 817 6.49 -37.76 4.42
CA SER A 817 6.17 -37.86 5.85
C SER A 817 4.98 -37.00 6.24
N GLU A 818 4.88 -35.77 5.72
CA GLU A 818 3.77 -34.87 5.99
C GLU A 818 2.44 -35.50 5.56
N VAL A 819 2.38 -36.05 4.35
CA VAL A 819 1.17 -36.70 3.84
C VAL A 819 0.81 -37.96 4.63
N ALA A 820 1.78 -38.82 4.94
CA ALA A 820 1.54 -40.01 5.76
C ALA A 820 1.07 -39.66 7.17
N THR A 821 1.61 -38.58 7.75
CA THR A 821 1.21 -38.07 9.07
C THR A 821 -0.23 -37.54 9.03
N MET A 822 -0.58 -36.70 8.05
CA MET A 822 -1.94 -36.19 7.91
C MET A 822 -2.97 -37.32 7.72
N ASP A 823 -2.63 -38.33 6.91
CA ASP A 823 -3.47 -39.51 6.69
C ASP A 823 -3.65 -40.33 7.98
N PHE A 824 -2.57 -40.58 8.72
CA PHE A 824 -2.63 -41.27 10.01
C PHE A 824 -3.48 -40.50 11.03
N LEU A 825 -3.26 -39.19 11.17
CA LEU A 825 -4.01 -38.34 12.10
C LEU A 825 -5.51 -38.33 11.77
N ARG A 826 -5.87 -38.17 10.49
CA ARG A 826 -7.27 -38.10 10.06
C ARG A 826 -7.97 -39.46 10.12
N ASN A 827 -7.34 -40.51 9.60
CA ASN A 827 -8.02 -41.79 9.36
C ASN A 827 -7.74 -42.87 10.42
N VAL A 828 -6.68 -42.73 11.23
CA VAL A 828 -6.39 -43.64 12.34
C VAL A 828 -6.77 -43.00 13.68
N LEU A 829 -6.34 -41.76 13.92
CA LEU A 829 -6.61 -41.06 15.19
C LEU A 829 -7.89 -40.23 15.18
N ASN A 830 -8.57 -40.08 14.04
CA ASN A 830 -9.80 -39.30 13.87
C ASN A 830 -9.67 -37.83 14.30
N LEU A 831 -8.50 -37.23 14.07
CA LEU A 831 -8.24 -35.81 14.34
C LEU A 831 -8.68 -34.94 13.16
N PRO A 832 -9.12 -33.70 13.41
CA PRO A 832 -9.62 -32.80 12.38
C PRO A 832 -8.44 -32.20 11.59
N VAL A 833 -7.94 -32.93 10.61
CA VAL A 833 -6.82 -32.56 9.73
C VAL A 833 -7.32 -32.56 8.28
N PRO A 834 -6.92 -31.62 7.39
CA PRO A 834 -7.38 -31.61 6.00
C PRO A 834 -7.18 -32.92 5.25
N GLN A 835 -8.10 -33.27 4.35
CA GLN A 835 -7.91 -34.41 3.45
C GLN A 835 -6.91 -34.09 2.34
N VAL A 836 -5.95 -34.98 2.10
CA VAL A 836 -5.06 -34.90 0.92
C VAL A 836 -5.75 -35.56 -0.27
N TYR A 837 -5.88 -34.84 -1.38
CA TYR A 837 -6.49 -35.33 -2.63
C TYR A 837 -5.47 -35.98 -3.56
N ALA A 838 -4.32 -35.33 -3.72
CA ALA A 838 -3.20 -35.84 -4.52
C ALA A 838 -1.89 -35.20 -4.05
N TRP A 839 -0.78 -35.87 -4.27
CA TRP A 839 0.53 -35.38 -3.88
C TRP A 839 1.62 -36.06 -4.72
N SER A 840 2.80 -35.44 -4.76
CA SER A 840 4.02 -36.08 -5.21
C SER A 840 5.16 -35.62 -4.33
N SER A 841 5.92 -36.56 -3.78
CA SER A 841 7.19 -36.31 -3.09
C SER A 841 8.40 -36.37 -4.01
N ARG A 842 8.22 -36.73 -5.29
CA ARG A 842 9.33 -36.82 -6.25
C ARG A 842 9.11 -35.82 -7.37
N ALA A 843 9.96 -34.80 -7.40
CA ALA A 843 10.01 -33.85 -8.52
C ALA A 843 10.34 -34.58 -9.83
N THR A 844 11.28 -35.54 -9.79
CA THR A 844 11.61 -36.40 -10.92
C THR A 844 10.51 -37.44 -11.13
N GLY A 845 9.80 -37.35 -12.26
CA GLY A 845 8.68 -38.23 -12.62
C GLY A 845 7.30 -37.62 -12.38
N SER A 846 7.21 -36.44 -11.78
CA SER A 846 5.98 -35.64 -11.70
C SER A 846 5.89 -34.69 -12.89
N PRO A 847 4.74 -34.59 -13.60
CA PRO A 847 4.57 -33.63 -14.70
C PRO A 847 4.66 -32.17 -14.21
N VAL A 848 4.37 -31.91 -12.92
CA VAL A 848 4.53 -30.60 -12.29
C VAL A 848 6.01 -30.17 -12.18
N GLY A 849 6.94 -31.13 -12.23
CA GLY A 849 8.37 -30.87 -12.08
C GLY A 849 8.82 -30.47 -10.67
N ALA A 850 7.92 -30.53 -9.68
CA ALA A 850 8.19 -30.22 -8.27
C ALA A 850 7.43 -31.17 -7.33
N GLU A 851 7.82 -31.18 -6.06
CA GLU A 851 7.02 -31.77 -4.98
C GLU A 851 5.78 -30.91 -4.73
N TYR A 852 4.64 -31.53 -4.43
CA TYR A 852 3.41 -30.81 -4.14
C TYR A 852 2.44 -31.65 -3.30
N ILE A 853 1.54 -30.97 -2.58
CA ILE A 853 0.39 -31.55 -1.89
C ILE A 853 -0.85 -30.75 -2.31
N LEU A 854 -1.84 -31.41 -2.89
CA LEU A 854 -3.18 -30.90 -3.15
C LEU A 854 -4.12 -31.42 -2.07
N MET A 855 -4.74 -30.52 -1.33
CA MET A 855 -5.55 -30.88 -0.16
C MET A 855 -6.80 -30.01 -0.01
N GLU A 856 -7.71 -30.48 0.82
CA GLU A 856 -8.92 -29.79 1.25
C GLU A 856 -8.60 -28.40 1.82
N LYS A 857 -9.33 -27.38 1.36
CA LYS A 857 -9.31 -26.06 2.01
C LYS A 857 -9.97 -26.20 3.38
N GLN A 858 -9.21 -25.96 4.44
CA GLN A 858 -9.70 -26.09 5.81
C GLN A 858 -10.95 -25.20 6.04
N PRO A 859 -12.11 -25.77 6.42
CA PRO A 859 -13.29 -24.99 6.76
C PRO A 859 -13.11 -24.26 8.09
N GLY A 860 -13.71 -23.07 8.19
CA GLY A 860 -13.70 -22.24 9.40
C GLY A 860 -12.97 -20.91 9.21
N VAL A 861 -12.72 -20.23 10.32
CA VAL A 861 -11.89 -19.02 10.42
C VAL A 861 -10.69 -19.29 11.33
N MET A 862 -9.56 -18.63 11.10
CA MET A 862 -8.37 -18.79 11.95
C MET A 862 -8.70 -18.32 13.36
N LEU A 863 -8.21 -19.05 14.37
CA LEU A 863 -8.48 -18.72 15.75
C LEU A 863 -7.88 -17.35 16.11
N SER A 864 -6.75 -16.96 15.52
CA SER A 864 -6.14 -15.63 15.67
C SER A 864 -7.11 -14.49 15.36
N ASP A 865 -7.96 -14.64 14.35
CA ASP A 865 -8.84 -13.58 13.86
C ASP A 865 -10.03 -13.33 14.80
N VAL A 866 -10.36 -14.33 15.63
CA VAL A 866 -11.52 -14.27 16.53
C VAL A 866 -11.14 -14.29 18.01
N TRP A 867 -9.90 -14.66 18.35
CA TRP A 867 -9.44 -14.91 19.73
C TRP A 867 -9.77 -13.77 20.69
N ASP A 868 -9.50 -12.53 20.30
CA ASP A 868 -9.69 -11.34 21.13
C ASP A 868 -11.17 -11.03 21.39
N SER A 869 -12.07 -11.49 20.52
CA SER A 869 -13.52 -11.34 20.67
C SER A 869 -14.17 -12.41 21.57
N LEU A 870 -13.47 -13.52 21.86
CA LEU A 870 -14.01 -14.63 22.65
C LEU A 870 -14.06 -14.32 24.14
N LYS A 871 -15.16 -14.69 24.79
CA LYS A 871 -15.28 -14.63 26.26
C LYS A 871 -14.36 -15.67 26.93
N GLU A 872 -13.95 -15.42 28.16
CA GLU A 872 -13.05 -16.31 28.91
C GLU A 872 -13.52 -17.77 28.95
N LYS A 873 -14.82 -18.01 29.17
CA LYS A 873 -15.42 -19.37 29.17
C LYS A 873 -15.28 -20.06 27.81
N GLN A 874 -15.38 -19.31 26.72
CA GLN A 874 -15.25 -19.84 25.35
C GLN A 874 -13.79 -20.20 25.04
N ARG A 875 -12.85 -19.33 25.43
CA ARG A 875 -11.42 -19.62 25.30
C ARG A 875 -11.01 -20.85 26.12
N ALA A 876 -11.59 -21.03 27.32
CA ALA A 876 -11.36 -22.22 28.15
C ALA A 876 -11.82 -23.51 27.47
N GLN A 877 -12.96 -23.48 26.77
CA GLN A 877 -13.48 -24.64 26.04
C GLN A 877 -12.61 -25.04 24.84
N LEU A 878 -11.99 -24.07 24.17
CA LEU A 878 -11.03 -24.34 23.09
C LEU A 878 -9.75 -24.98 23.62
N VAL A 879 -9.22 -24.47 24.74
CA VAL A 879 -8.03 -25.05 25.40
C VAL A 879 -8.28 -26.49 25.83
N LEU A 880 -9.49 -26.81 26.32
CA LEU A 880 -9.85 -28.19 26.66
C LEU A 880 -9.78 -29.13 25.43
N GLN A 881 -10.28 -28.70 24.28
CA GLN A 881 -10.19 -29.51 23.04
C GLN A 881 -8.74 -29.71 22.59
N VAL A 882 -7.88 -28.70 22.73
CA VAL A 882 -6.44 -28.84 22.44
C VAL A 882 -5.80 -29.89 23.35
N VAL A 883 -6.09 -29.87 24.65
CA VAL A 883 -5.60 -30.89 25.60
C VAL A 883 -6.12 -32.29 25.24
N ASP A 884 -7.36 -32.40 24.77
CA ASP A 884 -7.92 -33.68 24.33
C ASP A 884 -7.18 -34.22 23.08
N PHE A 885 -6.82 -33.36 22.13
CA PHE A 885 -6.01 -33.77 20.98
C PHE A 885 -4.60 -34.20 21.39
N GLU A 886 -3.92 -33.43 22.24
CA GLU A 886 -2.59 -33.79 22.77
C GLU A 886 -2.62 -35.10 23.56
N LYS A 887 -3.71 -35.38 24.26
CA LYS A 887 -3.91 -36.64 24.97
C LYS A 887 -3.99 -37.83 24.01
N ILE A 888 -4.71 -37.69 22.89
CA ILE A 888 -4.81 -38.74 21.86
C ILE A 888 -3.43 -39.02 21.26
N LEU A 889 -2.67 -37.97 20.97
CA LEU A 889 -1.31 -38.08 20.44
C LEU A 889 -0.35 -38.74 21.44
N ALA A 890 -0.33 -38.28 22.69
CA ALA A 890 0.56 -38.79 23.74
C ALA A 890 0.26 -40.25 24.16
N ALA A 891 -0.98 -40.69 23.98
CA ALA A 891 -1.38 -42.06 24.27
C ALA A 891 -1.03 -43.05 23.14
N THR A 892 -0.73 -42.54 21.93
CA THR A 892 -0.28 -43.33 20.77
C THR A 892 1.24 -43.48 20.79
N LYS A 893 1.75 -44.58 21.36
CA LYS A 893 3.20 -44.77 21.58
C LYS A 893 3.84 -45.61 20.49
N PHE A 894 4.69 -45.03 19.67
CA PHE A 894 5.41 -45.70 18.60
C PHE A 894 6.59 -46.54 19.12
N ASN A 895 6.91 -47.62 18.42
CA ASN A 895 8.01 -48.52 18.80
C ASN A 895 9.39 -48.07 18.29
N GLY A 896 9.48 -46.89 17.70
CA GLY A 896 10.73 -46.30 17.22
C GLY A 896 10.67 -44.78 17.17
N PHE A 897 11.83 -44.14 17.23
CA PHE A 897 12.01 -42.70 17.11
C PHE A 897 12.41 -42.36 15.68
N GLY A 898 11.69 -41.44 15.06
CA GLY A 898 11.86 -41.10 13.65
C GLY A 898 10.63 -40.35 13.15
N SER A 899 10.41 -40.37 11.84
CA SER A 899 9.22 -39.77 11.23
C SER A 899 8.31 -40.85 10.62
N LEU A 900 7.02 -40.56 10.52
CA LEU A 900 6.03 -41.50 9.98
C LEU A 900 6.00 -41.41 8.44
N TYR A 901 5.98 -42.56 7.76
CA TYR A 901 5.95 -42.67 6.30
C TYR A 901 4.97 -43.75 5.85
N TYR A 902 4.60 -43.74 4.57
CA TYR A 902 4.11 -44.96 3.91
C TYR A 902 5.25 -45.96 3.74
N LYS A 903 4.95 -47.26 3.82
CA LYS A 903 5.98 -48.31 3.64
C LYS A 903 6.69 -48.21 2.30
N ASP A 904 5.95 -47.92 1.23
CA ASP A 904 6.46 -47.85 -0.14
C ASP A 904 7.45 -46.68 -0.37
N ASP A 905 7.47 -45.69 0.53
CA ASP A 905 8.39 -44.55 0.47
C ASP A 905 9.75 -44.84 1.10
N LEU A 906 9.93 -46.01 1.74
CA LEU A 906 11.15 -46.43 2.42
C LEU A 906 11.87 -47.56 1.65
N HIS A 907 13.20 -47.46 1.54
CA HIS A 907 14.02 -48.43 0.78
C HIS A 907 14.29 -49.75 1.52
N SER A 908 13.98 -49.84 2.82
CA SER A 908 14.22 -51.02 3.65
C SER A 908 13.19 -51.09 4.77
N SER A 909 12.01 -51.67 4.50
CA SER A 909 11.03 -51.98 5.55
C SER A 909 11.51 -53.22 6.32
N VAL A 910 11.83 -53.04 7.61
CA VAL A 910 11.96 -54.18 8.53
C VAL A 910 10.55 -54.61 8.87
N ASP A 911 10.02 -55.61 8.16
CA ASP A 911 8.61 -56.03 8.19
C ASP A 911 8.16 -56.77 9.49
N THR A 912 8.91 -56.67 10.59
CA THR A 912 8.72 -57.57 11.75
C THR A 912 8.38 -56.89 13.07
N LEU A 913 8.13 -55.58 13.12
CA LEU A 913 7.80 -54.86 14.38
C LEU A 913 6.39 -54.24 14.34
N SER A 914 5.69 -54.26 15.48
CA SER A 914 4.47 -53.47 15.69
C SER A 914 4.77 -51.97 15.53
N LEU A 915 3.84 -51.19 14.95
CA LEU A 915 4.06 -49.78 14.64
C LEU A 915 3.93 -48.91 15.89
N TYR A 916 2.84 -49.09 16.64
CA TYR A 916 2.56 -48.36 17.86
C TYR A 916 1.68 -49.18 18.81
N VAL A 917 1.65 -48.75 20.07
CA VAL A 917 0.73 -49.23 21.11
C VAL A 917 -0.42 -48.25 21.21
N ASP A 918 -1.65 -48.74 21.06
CA ASP A 918 -2.86 -47.91 21.14
C ASP A 918 -3.20 -47.51 22.59
N ASN A 919 -4.21 -46.64 22.74
CA ASN A 919 -4.66 -46.16 24.06
C ASN A 919 -5.21 -47.28 24.97
N SER A 920 -5.48 -48.47 24.43
CA SER A 920 -5.92 -49.66 25.18
C SER A 920 -4.76 -50.60 25.53
N GLY A 921 -3.53 -50.27 25.13
CA GLY A 921 -2.34 -51.07 25.38
C GLY A 921 -2.09 -52.18 24.35
N ASN A 922 -2.81 -52.20 23.22
CA ASN A 922 -2.62 -53.22 22.19
C ASN A 922 -1.51 -52.82 21.22
N GLU A 923 -0.65 -53.78 20.87
CA GLU A 923 0.29 -53.60 19.77
C GLU A 923 -0.42 -53.62 18.41
N VAL A 924 -0.31 -52.53 17.66
CA VAL A 924 -0.93 -52.37 16.34
C VAL A 924 0.13 -52.51 15.26
N GLN A 925 -0.01 -53.51 14.40
CA GLN A 925 0.77 -53.62 13.16
C GLN A 925 0.08 -52.81 12.06
N SER A 926 0.86 -52.12 11.23
CA SER A 926 0.35 -51.43 10.05
C SER A 926 0.93 -52.03 8.77
N THR A 927 0.05 -52.35 7.83
CA THR A 927 0.45 -52.69 6.45
C THR A 927 0.73 -51.44 5.61
N LYS A 928 0.30 -50.26 6.08
CA LYS A 928 0.36 -48.99 5.33
C LYS A 928 1.51 -48.10 5.78
N PHE A 929 1.72 -47.99 7.09
CA PHE A 929 2.66 -47.03 7.68
C PHE A 929 3.88 -47.70 8.32
N SER A 930 5.00 -46.98 8.36
CA SER A 930 6.22 -47.38 9.07
C SER A 930 6.93 -46.15 9.65
N ILE A 931 7.70 -46.35 10.72
CA ILE A 931 8.65 -45.35 11.20
C ILE A 931 9.92 -45.46 10.37
N GLY A 932 10.32 -44.33 9.79
CA GLY A 932 11.52 -44.18 8.98
C GLY A 932 12.51 -43.20 9.62
N PRO A 933 13.56 -42.82 8.88
CA PRO A 933 14.52 -41.83 9.36
C PRO A 933 13.83 -40.51 9.70
N THR A 934 14.40 -39.74 10.62
CA THR A 934 13.86 -38.42 10.96
C THR A 934 13.97 -37.45 9.77
N ASN A 935 12.93 -36.64 9.57
CA ASN A 935 12.96 -35.45 8.71
C ASN A 935 13.20 -34.15 9.51
N HIS A 936 13.59 -34.25 10.79
CA HIS A 936 13.78 -33.10 11.65
C HIS A 936 14.91 -32.20 11.17
N ARG A 937 14.62 -30.90 11.04
CA ARG A 937 15.50 -29.92 10.39
C ARG A 937 16.88 -29.80 11.03
N THR A 938 17.01 -30.01 12.34
CA THR A 938 18.33 -30.00 13.01
C THR A 938 19.31 -31.06 12.48
N PHE A 939 18.86 -32.07 11.71
CA PHE A 939 19.71 -33.05 11.03
C PHE A 939 20.06 -32.68 9.57
N PHE A 940 19.49 -31.59 9.04
CA PHE A 940 19.63 -31.20 7.63
C PHE A 940 20.10 -29.76 7.43
N ASP A 941 19.72 -28.86 8.33
CA ASP A 941 20.10 -27.45 8.29
C ASP A 941 21.63 -27.25 8.40
N PHE A 942 22.08 -26.07 7.97
CA PHE A 942 23.48 -25.62 8.05
C PHE A 942 24.50 -26.56 7.38
N GLY A 943 24.07 -27.23 6.31
CA GLY A 943 24.92 -28.16 5.55
C GLY A 943 24.95 -29.58 6.12
N SER A 944 24.32 -29.85 7.27
CA SER A 944 24.30 -31.19 7.88
C SER A 944 23.60 -32.24 6.99
N GLY A 945 22.73 -31.80 6.06
CA GLY A 945 22.05 -32.67 5.12
C GLY A 945 22.96 -33.42 4.15
N SER A 946 24.16 -32.90 3.86
CA SER A 946 25.16 -33.58 3.02
C SER A 946 26.04 -34.56 3.80
N LEU A 947 25.99 -34.54 5.12
CA LEU A 947 26.78 -35.43 5.96
C LEU A 947 26.19 -36.85 5.99
N ASP A 948 27.07 -37.84 5.97
CA ASP A 948 26.72 -39.22 6.24
C ASP A 948 26.66 -39.44 7.76
N ILE A 949 25.47 -39.20 8.32
CA ILE A 949 25.18 -39.31 9.74
C ILE A 949 23.95 -40.19 9.96
N ASP A 950 23.92 -40.84 11.12
CA ASP A 950 22.78 -41.62 11.58
C ASP A 950 21.54 -40.73 11.76
N ARG A 951 20.45 -41.08 11.06
CA ARG A 951 19.17 -40.37 11.08
C ARG A 951 18.03 -41.29 11.52
N GLY A 952 18.35 -42.45 12.09
CA GLY A 952 17.38 -43.43 12.55
C GLY A 952 16.73 -44.24 11.41
N PRO A 953 15.61 -44.94 11.70
CA PRO A 953 14.88 -44.88 12.96
C PRO A 953 15.64 -45.49 14.13
N TRP A 954 15.47 -44.95 15.34
CA TRP A 954 16.12 -45.45 16.55
C TRP A 954 15.15 -46.25 17.41
N THR A 955 15.66 -47.24 18.14
CA THR A 955 14.83 -48.14 18.96
C THR A 955 14.72 -47.70 20.42
N SER A 956 15.58 -46.76 20.85
CA SER A 956 15.56 -46.21 22.19
C SER A 956 15.91 -44.72 22.22
N VAL A 957 15.44 -44.01 23.25
CA VAL A 957 15.77 -42.60 23.48
C VAL A 957 17.28 -42.39 23.72
N VAL A 958 17.99 -43.40 24.24
CA VAL A 958 19.46 -43.37 24.40
C VAL A 958 20.17 -43.34 23.05
N GLU A 959 19.71 -44.15 22.08
CA GLU A 959 20.26 -44.16 20.73
C GLU A 959 20.03 -42.82 20.04
N PHE A 960 18.81 -42.27 20.16
CA PHE A 960 18.48 -40.94 19.65
C PHE A 960 19.37 -39.84 20.26
N ALA A 961 19.50 -39.80 21.60
CA ALA A 961 20.34 -38.80 22.29
C ALA A 961 21.83 -38.90 21.89
N LYS A 962 22.33 -40.12 21.68
CA LYS A 962 23.69 -40.34 21.14
C LYS A 962 23.81 -39.88 19.69
N ALA A 963 22.78 -40.12 18.86
CA ALA A 963 22.77 -39.68 17.46
C ALA A 963 22.81 -38.15 17.35
N VAL A 964 22.09 -37.42 18.22
CA VAL A 964 22.16 -35.96 18.32
C VAL A 964 23.59 -35.49 18.62
N ALA A 965 24.27 -36.07 19.62
CA ALA A 965 25.65 -35.69 19.92
C ALA A 965 26.64 -36.08 18.81
N LYS A 966 26.46 -37.23 18.17
CA LYS A 966 27.29 -37.67 17.04
C LYS A 966 27.13 -36.79 15.81
N ARG A 967 25.92 -36.29 15.56
CA ARG A 967 25.66 -35.28 14.53
C ARG A 967 26.54 -34.05 14.77
N GLU A 968 26.52 -33.50 15.97
CA GLU A 968 27.31 -32.31 16.31
C GLU A 968 28.82 -32.57 16.16
N ILE A 969 29.30 -33.76 16.54
CA ILE A 969 30.69 -34.18 16.30
C ILE A 969 31.01 -34.19 14.80
N ALA A 970 30.13 -34.76 13.97
CA ALA A 970 30.31 -34.82 12.53
C ALA A 970 30.36 -33.41 11.92
N THR A 971 29.43 -32.55 12.33
CA THR A 971 29.36 -31.14 11.92
C THR A 971 30.65 -30.39 12.25
N VAL A 972 31.15 -30.49 13.49
CA VAL A 972 32.40 -29.86 13.91
C VAL A 972 33.60 -30.39 13.12
N LYS A 973 33.67 -31.71 12.87
CA LYS A 973 34.74 -32.33 12.07
C LYS A 973 34.72 -31.93 10.60
N SER A 974 33.54 -31.69 10.04
CA SER A 974 33.36 -31.18 8.68
C SER A 974 33.58 -29.67 8.54
N GLU A 975 33.98 -29.00 9.64
CA GLU A 975 34.17 -27.55 9.70
C GLU A 975 32.92 -26.75 9.28
N LEU A 976 31.73 -27.37 9.39
CA LEU A 976 30.47 -26.68 9.16
C LEU A 976 30.31 -25.62 10.25
N LYS A 977 30.19 -24.37 9.81
CA LYS A 977 29.96 -23.23 10.68
C LYS A 977 28.47 -22.91 10.66
N TYR A 978 27.93 -22.63 11.83
CA TYR A 978 26.70 -21.87 11.92
C TYR A 978 26.93 -20.52 11.22
N PRO A 979 26.03 -20.05 10.33
CA PRO A 979 26.21 -18.76 9.66
C PRO A 979 26.42 -17.67 10.71
N LEU A 980 27.31 -16.72 10.43
CA LEU A 980 27.67 -15.62 11.32
C LEU A 980 26.46 -14.67 11.51
N MET A 981 25.59 -15.12 12.44
CA MET A 981 24.35 -14.63 13.05
C MET A 981 23.08 -14.42 12.20
N PRO A 982 21.93 -14.91 12.73
CA PRO A 982 21.25 -14.27 13.89
C PRO A 982 21.09 -15.08 15.20
N GLU A 983 21.84 -16.16 15.44
CA GLU A 983 21.79 -16.88 16.76
C GLU A 983 23.14 -17.10 17.47
N GLY A 984 24.28 -16.74 16.88
CA GLY A 984 25.61 -16.84 17.49
C GLY A 984 25.93 -15.80 18.57
N LEU A 985 27.03 -16.00 19.28
CA LEU A 985 27.55 -15.03 20.25
C LEU A 985 28.41 -13.97 19.57
N PHE A 986 28.41 -12.74 20.06
CA PHE A 986 29.36 -11.74 19.57
C PHE A 986 30.80 -12.14 19.95
N TYR A 987 31.58 -12.65 19.00
CA TYR A 987 32.97 -13.11 19.20
C TYR A 987 34.00 -11.97 19.25
N GLY A 988 33.71 -10.91 20.01
CA GLY A 988 34.64 -9.80 20.19
C GLY A 988 35.95 -10.25 20.87
N PRO A 989 37.03 -9.44 20.79
CA PRO A 989 38.37 -9.78 21.32
C PRO A 989 38.41 -9.99 22.86
N ARG A 990 37.31 -9.73 23.56
CA ARG A 990 37.15 -9.94 25.01
C ARG A 990 36.07 -10.97 25.36
N GLN A 991 35.60 -11.75 24.39
CA GLN A 991 34.53 -12.74 24.56
C GLN A 991 34.99 -14.16 24.27
N TYR A 992 34.14 -15.12 24.63
CA TYR A 992 34.42 -16.54 24.44
C TYR A 992 34.74 -16.82 22.97
N GLN A 993 35.84 -17.55 22.74
CA GLN A 993 36.28 -17.94 21.42
C GLN A 993 36.06 -19.45 21.27
N PRO A 994 35.04 -19.88 20.53
CA PRO A 994 34.77 -21.30 20.35
C PRO A 994 35.88 -21.94 19.52
N ILE A 995 36.39 -23.08 19.99
CA ILE A 995 37.38 -23.87 19.25
C ILE A 995 36.91 -25.31 19.12
N ALA A 996 37.15 -25.90 17.95
CA ALA A 996 36.69 -27.25 17.62
C ALA A 996 37.14 -28.30 18.65
N ALA A 997 38.36 -28.17 19.19
CA ALA A 997 38.88 -29.07 20.21
C ALA A 997 38.03 -29.10 21.49
N LYS A 998 37.55 -27.93 21.96
CA LYS A 998 36.69 -27.82 23.15
C LYS A 998 35.33 -28.46 22.88
N LYS A 999 34.68 -28.11 21.77
CA LYS A 999 33.41 -28.72 21.32
C LYS A 999 33.47 -30.25 21.28
N LEU A 1000 34.50 -30.80 20.63
CA LEU A 1000 34.68 -32.24 20.52
C LEU A 1000 34.94 -32.90 21.88
N SER A 1001 35.78 -32.30 22.73
CA SER A 1001 36.05 -32.82 24.08
C SER A 1001 34.77 -32.89 24.92
N THR A 1002 33.99 -31.82 24.91
CA THR A 1002 32.71 -31.72 25.64
C THR A 1002 31.69 -32.75 25.15
N LEU A 1003 31.50 -32.89 23.83
CA LEU A 1003 30.59 -33.89 23.25
C LEU A 1003 31.03 -35.33 23.55
N HIS A 1004 32.33 -35.61 23.52
CA HIS A 1004 32.85 -36.93 23.92
C HIS A 1004 32.62 -37.21 25.42
N ASN A 1005 32.75 -36.21 26.28
CA ASN A 1005 32.44 -36.35 27.70
C ASN A 1005 30.94 -36.59 27.93
N TYR A 1006 30.07 -35.88 27.22
CA TYR A 1006 28.63 -36.16 27.23
C TYR A 1006 28.31 -37.61 26.82
N LEU A 1007 28.91 -38.12 25.75
CA LEU A 1007 28.67 -39.49 25.29
C LEU A 1007 28.99 -40.58 26.34
N LYS A 1008 29.92 -40.31 27.27
CA LYS A 1008 30.25 -41.23 28.39
C LYS A 1008 29.11 -41.33 29.41
N VAL A 1009 28.35 -40.26 29.59
CA VAL A 1009 27.29 -40.16 30.61
C VAL A 1009 25.87 -40.25 30.04
N ALA A 1010 25.68 -40.04 28.74
CA ALA A 1010 24.38 -40.00 28.06
C ALA A 1010 23.39 -41.13 28.42
N PRO A 1011 23.79 -42.41 28.62
CA PRO A 1011 22.87 -43.47 29.04
C PRO A 1011 22.25 -43.27 30.42
N TYR A 1012 22.91 -42.51 31.30
CA TYR A 1012 22.54 -42.34 32.72
C TYR A 1012 21.84 -41.00 33.00
N THR A 1013 21.95 -40.06 32.07
CA THR A 1013 21.50 -38.68 32.24
C THR A 1013 20.16 -38.39 31.57
N LEU A 1014 19.39 -39.42 31.21
CA LEU A 1014 18.01 -39.22 30.75
C LEU A 1014 17.11 -38.74 31.90
N PRO A 1015 16.02 -38.02 31.61
CA PRO A 1015 15.06 -37.63 32.65
C PRO A 1015 14.57 -38.83 33.46
N GLU A 1016 14.41 -38.68 34.77
CA GLU A 1016 14.02 -39.79 35.67
C GLU A 1016 12.65 -40.37 35.33
N ASN A 1017 11.76 -39.52 34.81
CA ASN A 1017 10.44 -39.95 34.39
C ASN A 1017 10.48 -40.70 33.05
N SER A 1018 10.37 -42.03 33.13
CA SER A 1018 10.29 -42.92 31.95
C SER A 1018 9.15 -42.59 30.98
N ALA A 1019 8.10 -41.87 31.40
CA ALA A 1019 7.03 -41.45 30.49
C ALA A 1019 7.52 -40.46 29.42
N THR A 1020 8.58 -39.70 29.71
CA THR A 1020 9.24 -38.81 28.75
C THR A 1020 10.11 -39.54 27.73
N HIS A 1021 10.29 -40.85 27.89
CA HIS A 1021 11.07 -41.70 26.98
C HIS A 1021 10.18 -42.36 25.92
N ALA A 1022 8.89 -42.06 25.88
CA ALA A 1022 7.97 -42.59 24.87
C ALA A 1022 8.13 -41.86 23.53
N SER A 1023 8.12 -42.62 22.43
CA SER A 1023 8.03 -42.05 21.08
C SER A 1023 6.57 -41.75 20.75
N VAL A 1024 6.21 -40.48 20.61
CA VAL A 1024 4.84 -40.03 20.34
C VAL A 1024 4.83 -38.96 19.25
N LEU A 1025 3.70 -38.79 18.54
CA LEU A 1025 3.50 -37.65 17.65
C LEU A 1025 3.23 -36.39 18.49
N TRP A 1026 3.73 -35.23 18.04
CA TRP A 1026 3.50 -33.96 18.74
C TRP A 1026 3.53 -32.75 17.79
N HIS A 1027 2.51 -31.89 17.84
CA HIS A 1027 2.45 -30.75 16.92
C HIS A 1027 3.51 -29.70 17.26
N GLY A 1028 4.52 -29.56 16.39
CA GLY A 1028 5.71 -28.74 16.65
C GLY A 1028 5.50 -27.22 16.58
N ASP A 1029 4.43 -26.76 15.92
CA ASP A 1029 4.09 -25.33 15.76
C ASP A 1029 2.59 -25.07 15.97
N LEU A 1030 2.04 -25.49 17.11
CA LEU A 1030 0.62 -25.29 17.41
C LEU A 1030 0.39 -23.89 17.97
N ASN A 1031 -0.09 -22.97 17.13
CA ASN A 1031 -0.39 -21.59 17.50
C ASN A 1031 -1.78 -21.17 16.97
N LEU A 1032 -2.24 -19.96 17.33
CA LEU A 1032 -3.60 -19.48 16.99
C LEU A 1032 -3.86 -19.37 15.48
N GLN A 1033 -2.83 -19.28 14.63
CA GLN A 1033 -2.97 -19.19 13.18
C GLN A 1033 -3.17 -20.57 12.53
N ASN A 1034 -2.71 -21.64 13.19
CA ASN A 1034 -2.80 -23.03 12.71
C ASN A 1034 -4.08 -23.76 13.18
N ILE A 1035 -4.94 -23.11 13.96
CA ILE A 1035 -6.21 -23.65 14.47
C ILE A 1035 -7.38 -22.94 13.79
N PHE A 1036 -8.30 -23.71 13.22
CA PHE A 1036 -9.51 -23.22 12.57
C PHE A 1036 -10.73 -23.55 13.41
N VAL A 1037 -11.59 -22.56 13.66
CA VAL A 1037 -12.81 -22.70 14.44
C VAL A 1037 -14.06 -22.40 13.61
N ASP A 1038 -15.20 -22.92 14.06
CA ASP A 1038 -16.49 -22.67 13.42
C ASP A 1038 -16.91 -21.20 13.60
N PRO A 1039 -17.14 -20.42 12.53
CA PRO A 1039 -17.55 -19.02 12.66
C PRO A 1039 -18.93 -18.85 13.33
N LYS A 1040 -19.79 -19.87 13.30
CA LYS A 1040 -21.10 -19.87 13.96
C LYS A 1040 -21.02 -20.33 15.42
N GLU A 1041 -20.04 -21.19 15.72
CA GLU A 1041 -19.77 -21.70 17.05
C GLU A 1041 -18.26 -21.64 17.34
N PRO A 1042 -17.70 -20.46 17.68
CA PRO A 1042 -16.25 -20.25 17.71
C PRO A 1042 -15.54 -20.97 18.88
N THR A 1043 -16.29 -21.75 19.66
CA THR A 1043 -15.78 -22.70 20.65
C THR A 1043 -15.48 -24.07 20.08
N ARG A 1044 -15.76 -24.36 18.81
CA ARG A 1044 -15.55 -25.68 18.19
C ARG A 1044 -14.38 -25.62 17.22
N ILE A 1045 -13.37 -26.46 17.43
CA ILE A 1045 -12.24 -26.61 16.49
C ILE A 1045 -12.69 -27.46 15.30
N LEU A 1046 -12.60 -26.89 14.10
CA LEU A 1046 -12.92 -27.54 12.82
C LEU A 1046 -11.68 -28.11 12.14
N GLY A 1047 -10.49 -27.60 12.44
CA GLY A 1047 -9.26 -28.23 11.99
C GLY A 1047 -7.97 -27.63 12.48
N ILE A 1048 -6.91 -28.42 12.35
CA ILE A 1048 -5.53 -28.08 12.67
C ILE A 1048 -4.69 -28.31 11.42
N ILE A 1049 -3.92 -27.31 11.02
CA ILE A 1049 -3.08 -27.34 9.83
C ILE A 1049 -1.60 -27.22 10.18
N ASP A 1050 -0.75 -27.36 9.17
CA ASP A 1050 0.72 -27.25 9.24
C ASP A 1050 1.43 -28.33 10.08
N TRP A 1051 1.13 -29.59 9.74
CA TRP A 1051 1.78 -30.77 10.30
C TRP A 1051 3.15 -31.09 9.66
N GLN A 1052 3.83 -30.08 9.09
CA GLN A 1052 5.18 -30.25 8.54
C GLN A 1052 6.19 -30.29 9.69
N SER A 1053 6.99 -31.35 9.78
CA SER A 1053 8.01 -31.53 10.83
C SER A 1053 7.49 -31.43 12.28
N VAL A 1054 6.48 -32.23 12.60
CA VAL A 1054 5.92 -32.51 13.94
C VAL A 1054 7.06 -32.90 14.92
N ARG A 1055 7.30 -32.07 15.96
CA ARG A 1055 8.42 -32.12 16.93
C ARG A 1055 7.96 -32.45 18.35
N LEU A 1056 8.85 -32.75 19.28
CA LEU A 1056 8.64 -32.54 20.73
C LEU A 1056 8.78 -31.03 21.09
N PRO A 1057 8.19 -30.52 22.18
CA PRO A 1057 8.20 -29.08 22.53
C PRO A 1057 9.57 -28.58 23.03
N GLU A 1058 10.06 -27.41 22.60
CA GLU A 1058 11.49 -27.01 22.77
C GLU A 1058 11.82 -25.82 23.71
N ASN A 1059 10.95 -24.89 24.13
CA ASN A 1059 11.52 -23.59 24.63
C ASN A 1059 10.55 -22.61 25.33
N PHE A 1060 10.27 -22.82 26.61
CA PHE A 1060 9.69 -21.79 27.50
C PHE A 1060 10.74 -21.02 28.32
N GLU A 1061 11.94 -21.59 28.51
CA GLU A 1061 12.93 -21.08 29.47
C GLU A 1061 13.89 -20.01 28.93
N SER A 1062 13.82 -19.70 27.64
CA SER A 1062 14.79 -18.81 26.95
C SER A 1062 14.41 -17.32 26.93
N LEU A 1063 13.38 -16.90 27.67
CA LEU A 1063 12.92 -15.51 27.77
C LEU A 1063 13.71 -14.74 28.86
N ASN A 1064 14.04 -13.46 28.63
CA ASN A 1064 14.76 -12.63 29.63
C ASN A 1064 13.87 -12.25 30.84
N PRO A 1065 14.37 -11.75 31.99
CA PRO A 1065 13.54 -11.50 33.17
C PRO A 1065 12.39 -10.48 32.99
N VAL A 1066 12.57 -9.45 32.15
CA VAL A 1066 11.54 -8.45 31.81
C VAL A 1066 10.53 -9.02 30.81
N GLU A 1067 10.97 -9.90 29.91
CA GLU A 1067 10.14 -10.66 28.98
C GLU A 1067 9.42 -11.82 29.65
N GLN A 1068 10.02 -12.46 30.66
CA GLN A 1068 9.36 -13.41 31.55
C GLN A 1068 8.36 -12.69 32.42
N GLN A 1069 8.62 -11.46 32.85
CA GLN A 1069 7.66 -10.66 33.59
C GLN A 1069 6.53 -10.17 32.67
N LYS A 1070 6.80 -9.73 31.44
CA LYS A 1070 5.79 -9.37 30.44
C LYS A 1070 5.01 -10.58 29.92
N ALA A 1071 5.66 -11.71 29.71
CA ALA A 1071 5.04 -12.99 29.36
C ALA A 1071 4.23 -13.51 30.55
N LYS A 1072 4.74 -13.49 31.79
CA LYS A 1072 3.97 -13.82 33.00
C LYS A 1072 2.80 -12.87 33.21
N VAL A 1073 2.90 -11.58 32.88
CA VAL A 1073 1.78 -10.62 32.98
C VAL A 1073 0.77 -10.82 31.84
N LEU A 1074 1.21 -11.07 30.61
CA LEU A 1074 0.35 -11.43 29.46
C LEU A 1074 -0.29 -12.82 29.64
N HIS A 1075 0.38 -13.71 30.37
CA HIS A 1075 -0.04 -15.07 30.68
C HIS A 1075 -0.85 -15.18 31.96
N GLN A 1076 -0.66 -14.28 32.92
CA GLN A 1076 -1.58 -14.08 34.05
C GLN A 1076 -2.85 -13.36 33.59
N ALA A 1077 -2.77 -12.55 32.52
CA ALA A 1077 -3.95 -12.13 31.74
C ALA A 1077 -4.56 -13.27 30.91
N GLN A 1078 -3.82 -14.37 30.67
CA GLN A 1078 -4.32 -15.66 30.17
C GLN A 1078 -4.62 -16.62 31.32
N THR A 1079 -5.77 -16.47 31.96
CA THR A 1079 -6.39 -17.46 32.88
C THR A 1079 -6.37 -18.92 32.36
N LEU A 1080 -6.06 -19.11 31.07
CA LEU A 1080 -6.06 -20.33 30.28
C LEU A 1080 -4.78 -21.18 30.32
N HIS A 1081 -3.57 -20.63 30.50
CA HIS A 1081 -2.39 -21.52 30.58
C HIS A 1081 -2.34 -22.26 31.92
N ASN A 1082 -2.67 -21.57 33.02
CA ASN A 1082 -2.86 -22.24 34.31
C ASN A 1082 -3.97 -23.30 34.22
N LEU A 1083 -5.02 -23.05 33.43
CA LEU A 1083 -6.05 -24.03 33.13
C LEU A 1083 -5.52 -25.19 32.27
N TYR A 1084 -4.72 -24.92 31.24
CA TYR A 1084 -4.05 -25.92 30.40
C TYR A 1084 -3.17 -26.83 31.25
N LEU A 1085 -2.30 -26.27 32.11
CA LEU A 1085 -1.45 -27.02 33.02
C LEU A 1085 -2.27 -27.80 34.06
N ALA A 1086 -3.27 -27.17 34.68
CA ALA A 1086 -4.12 -27.82 35.68
C ALA A 1086 -4.95 -28.97 35.07
N ARG A 1087 -5.43 -28.82 33.83
CA ARG A 1087 -6.17 -29.85 33.11
C ARG A 1087 -5.24 -30.94 32.60
N SER A 1088 -4.10 -30.59 32.01
CA SER A 1088 -3.06 -31.57 31.66
C SER A 1088 -2.67 -32.41 32.88
N ARG A 1089 -2.47 -31.80 34.05
CA ARG A 1089 -2.24 -32.55 35.31
C ARG A 1089 -3.36 -33.53 35.66
N GLN A 1090 -4.62 -33.19 35.37
CA GLN A 1090 -5.79 -34.01 35.70
C GLN A 1090 -6.05 -35.14 34.69
N ILE A 1091 -5.88 -34.86 33.38
CA ILE A 1091 -6.36 -35.74 32.30
C ILE A 1091 -5.25 -36.21 31.34
N ASN A 1092 -4.05 -35.62 31.41
CA ASN A 1092 -2.86 -36.00 30.63
C ASN A 1092 -1.56 -35.86 31.47
N PRO A 1093 -1.42 -36.67 32.55
CA PRO A 1093 -0.32 -36.52 33.52
C PRO A 1093 1.06 -36.69 32.88
N VAL A 1094 1.17 -37.49 31.82
CA VAL A 1094 2.42 -37.72 31.07
C VAL A 1094 2.96 -36.42 30.46
N VAL A 1095 2.11 -35.67 29.76
CA VAL A 1095 2.49 -34.37 29.16
C VAL A 1095 2.78 -33.33 30.24
N PHE A 1096 1.97 -33.30 31.30
CA PHE A 1096 2.20 -32.39 32.42
C PHE A 1096 3.55 -32.63 33.10
N GLU A 1097 3.90 -33.89 33.39
CA GLU A 1097 5.19 -34.24 34.00
C GLU A 1097 6.38 -33.94 33.06
N ALA A 1098 6.22 -34.14 31.75
CA ALA A 1098 7.22 -33.76 30.76
C ALA A 1098 7.50 -32.24 30.77
N ILE A 1099 6.44 -31.42 30.90
CA ILE A 1099 6.55 -29.95 31.00
C ILE A 1099 7.23 -29.54 32.31
N GLN A 1100 6.92 -30.18 33.44
CA GLN A 1100 7.51 -29.85 34.74
C GLN A 1100 9.00 -30.24 34.85
N GLY A 1101 9.45 -31.26 34.11
CA GLY A 1101 10.81 -31.80 34.16
C GLY A 1101 11.90 -30.95 33.48
N GLN A 1102 11.55 -29.87 32.78
CA GLN A 1102 12.46 -29.09 31.93
C GLN A 1102 13.64 -28.45 32.70
N LYS A 1103 13.45 -28.14 34.00
CA LYS A 1103 14.47 -27.51 34.87
C LYS A 1103 15.46 -28.47 35.50
N THR A 1104 15.30 -29.77 35.27
CA THR A 1104 16.14 -30.78 35.92
C THR A 1104 17.50 -30.86 35.24
N LEU A 1105 18.56 -31.13 36.02
CA LEU A 1105 19.92 -31.31 35.51
C LEU A 1105 19.97 -32.39 34.41
N ARG A 1106 19.25 -33.52 34.60
CA ARG A 1106 19.13 -34.61 33.61
C ARG A 1106 18.47 -34.14 32.31
N HIS A 1107 17.42 -33.32 32.38
CA HIS A 1107 16.79 -32.79 31.17
C HIS A 1107 17.72 -31.82 30.43
N GLN A 1108 18.30 -30.85 31.13
CA GLN A 1108 19.20 -29.86 30.53
C GLN A 1108 20.39 -30.52 29.84
N VAL A 1109 21.06 -31.48 30.49
CA VAL A 1109 22.20 -32.18 29.89
C VAL A 1109 21.81 -33.09 28.72
N SER A 1110 20.54 -33.49 28.60
CA SER A 1110 20.05 -34.28 27.46
C SER A 1110 19.77 -33.43 26.20
N VAL A 1111 19.50 -32.13 26.36
CA VAL A 1111 19.11 -31.21 25.27
C VAL A 1111 20.31 -30.41 24.75
N ILE A 1112 21.08 -29.79 25.66
CA ILE A 1112 22.19 -28.89 25.32
C ILE A 1112 23.24 -29.49 24.36
N PRO A 1113 23.58 -30.81 24.39
CA PRO A 1113 24.49 -31.40 23.41
C PRO A 1113 24.13 -31.07 21.96
N GLY A 1114 22.84 -31.03 21.63
CA GLY A 1114 22.34 -30.70 20.28
C GLY A 1114 22.50 -29.24 19.85
N LEU A 1115 23.00 -28.36 20.73
CA LEU A 1115 23.22 -26.94 20.47
C LEU A 1115 24.71 -26.58 20.37
N THR A 1116 25.61 -27.57 20.36
CA THR A 1116 27.06 -27.33 20.39
C THR A 1116 27.58 -26.61 19.14
N ILE A 1117 26.98 -26.81 17.96
CA ILE A 1117 27.28 -26.04 16.75
C ILE A 1117 27.07 -24.53 16.95
N MET A 1118 26.14 -24.14 17.83
CA MET A 1118 25.81 -22.76 18.21
C MET A 1118 26.64 -22.24 19.40
N ASP A 1119 27.76 -22.91 19.70
CA ASP A 1119 28.73 -22.54 20.74
C ASP A 1119 28.25 -22.69 22.19
N TYR A 1120 27.36 -23.65 22.47
CA TYR A 1120 26.87 -23.96 23.81
C TYR A 1120 27.80 -24.90 24.62
N GLU A 1121 28.99 -25.25 24.13
CA GLU A 1121 29.92 -26.13 24.84
C GLU A 1121 30.34 -25.63 26.25
N PRO A 1122 30.47 -24.32 26.55
CA PRO A 1122 30.75 -23.89 27.92
C PRO A 1122 29.61 -24.26 28.88
N CYS A 1123 28.35 -24.07 28.44
CA CYS A 1123 27.16 -24.44 29.21
C CYS A 1123 27.11 -25.96 29.43
N LEU A 1124 27.36 -26.76 28.39
CA LEU A 1124 27.41 -28.22 28.52
C LEU A 1124 28.53 -28.68 29.46
N ASN A 1125 29.72 -28.08 29.40
CA ASN A 1125 30.79 -28.38 30.36
C ASN A 1125 30.36 -28.11 31.80
N SER A 1126 29.66 -26.99 32.05
CA SER A 1126 29.10 -26.69 33.37
C SER A 1126 28.16 -27.78 33.85
N LEU A 1127 27.21 -28.19 33.00
CA LEU A 1127 26.26 -29.26 33.33
C LEU A 1127 26.97 -30.59 33.58
N LEU A 1128 28.01 -30.92 32.79
CA LEU A 1128 28.79 -32.14 32.98
C LEU A 1128 29.59 -32.14 34.29
N ARG A 1129 30.07 -30.98 34.77
CA ARG A 1129 30.67 -30.86 36.11
C ARG A 1129 29.63 -31.10 37.19
N ASP A 1130 28.42 -30.58 37.03
CA ASP A 1130 27.35 -30.80 38.01
C ASP A 1130 26.88 -32.27 37.99
N ILE A 1131 26.85 -32.92 36.82
CA ILE A 1131 26.65 -34.37 36.70
C ILE A 1131 27.75 -35.15 37.43
N GLN A 1132 29.01 -34.72 37.34
CA GLN A 1132 30.10 -35.35 38.08
C GLN A 1132 29.91 -35.24 39.61
N LYS A 1133 29.49 -34.07 40.10
CA LYS A 1133 29.20 -33.83 41.53
C LYS A 1133 28.00 -34.64 42.02
N GLU A 1134 26.93 -34.70 41.22
CA GLU A 1134 25.68 -35.39 41.56
C GLU A 1134 25.67 -36.87 41.14
N TRP A 1135 26.78 -37.40 40.60
CA TRP A 1135 26.86 -38.76 40.07
C TRP A 1135 26.33 -39.85 41.01
N PRO A 1136 26.64 -39.85 42.33
CA PRO A 1136 26.11 -40.85 43.25
C PRO A 1136 24.57 -40.82 43.36
N SER A 1137 23.95 -39.64 43.22
CA SER A 1137 22.49 -39.47 43.19
C SER A 1137 21.90 -40.00 41.88
N ILE A 1138 22.65 -39.91 40.78
CA ILE A 1138 22.20 -40.28 39.43
C ILE A 1138 22.15 -41.79 39.22
N VAL A 1139 23.21 -42.52 39.64
CA VAL A 1139 23.34 -43.97 39.44
C VAL A 1139 22.98 -44.80 40.69
N GLY A 1140 22.73 -44.14 41.82
CA GLY A 1140 22.51 -44.78 43.11
C GLY A 1140 23.82 -45.17 43.82
N GLN A 1141 23.74 -45.37 45.14
CA GLN A 1141 24.86 -45.77 45.98
C GLN A 1141 24.79 -47.26 46.33
N ASP A 1142 25.95 -47.91 46.44
CA ASP A 1142 26.07 -49.24 47.01
C ASP A 1142 25.98 -49.22 48.54
N SER A 1143 26.03 -50.41 49.17
CA SER A 1143 25.95 -50.57 50.62
C SER A 1143 27.08 -49.88 51.40
N ASP A 1144 28.18 -49.51 50.73
CA ASP A 1144 29.34 -48.85 51.32
C ASP A 1144 29.33 -47.32 51.07
N GLY A 1145 28.28 -46.79 50.44
CA GLY A 1145 28.09 -45.37 50.16
C GLY A 1145 28.83 -44.86 48.92
N ALA A 1146 29.50 -45.74 48.17
CA ALA A 1146 30.13 -45.43 46.89
C ALA A 1146 29.09 -45.48 45.76
N SER A 1147 29.32 -44.74 44.67
CA SER A 1147 28.42 -44.79 43.51
C SER A 1147 28.44 -46.19 42.89
N SER A 1148 27.27 -46.76 42.63
CA SER A 1148 27.09 -48.10 42.04
C SER A 1148 27.84 -48.30 40.71
N ILE A 1149 28.08 -47.20 39.99
CA ILE A 1149 28.89 -47.13 38.78
C ILE A 1149 29.91 -45.99 38.97
N PRO A 1150 31.22 -46.19 38.78
CA PRO A 1150 32.22 -45.12 38.87
C PRO A 1150 31.95 -43.99 37.85
N CYS A 1151 32.11 -42.73 38.27
CA CYS A 1151 31.90 -41.59 37.37
C CYS A 1151 32.95 -41.60 36.23
N PRO A 1152 32.53 -41.62 34.95
CA PRO A 1152 33.46 -41.66 33.82
C PRO A 1152 34.04 -40.28 33.46
N LEU A 1153 33.65 -39.23 34.20
CA LEU A 1153 34.14 -37.86 34.03
C LEU A 1153 35.23 -37.56 35.06
N GLN A 1154 36.36 -37.03 34.58
CA GLN A 1154 37.45 -36.53 35.41
C GLN A 1154 37.89 -35.19 34.83
N PHE A 1155 37.97 -34.16 35.69
CA PHE A 1155 38.43 -32.83 35.35
C PHE A 1155 39.54 -32.45 36.33
N SER A 1156 40.67 -31.95 35.82
CA SER A 1156 41.74 -31.37 36.62
C SER A 1156 41.35 -30.00 37.18
N ALA A 1157 42.05 -29.53 38.21
CA ALA A 1157 41.78 -28.21 38.79
C ALA A 1157 41.93 -27.08 37.75
N ASP A 1158 42.96 -27.18 36.90
CA ASP A 1158 43.22 -26.21 35.82
C ASP A 1158 42.10 -26.22 34.76
N GLU A 1159 41.59 -27.40 34.39
CA GLU A 1159 40.45 -27.53 33.46
C GLU A 1159 39.16 -26.95 34.05
N VAL A 1160 38.92 -27.11 35.35
CA VAL A 1160 37.74 -26.53 36.02
C VAL A 1160 37.82 -25.00 36.01
N GLU A 1161 38.97 -24.44 36.34
CA GLU A 1161 39.18 -22.98 36.32
C GLU A 1161 39.02 -22.40 34.91
N GLU A 1162 39.56 -23.08 33.89
CA GLU A 1162 39.39 -22.67 32.49
C GLU A 1162 37.92 -22.72 32.06
N GLN A 1163 37.19 -23.79 32.40
CA GLN A 1163 35.79 -23.93 32.04
C GLN A 1163 34.90 -22.89 32.75
N GLU A 1164 35.20 -22.53 34.01
CA GLU A 1164 34.47 -21.47 34.73
C GLU A 1164 34.65 -20.11 34.05
N ARG A 1165 35.89 -19.81 33.61
CA ARG A 1165 36.20 -18.61 32.84
C ARG A 1165 35.49 -18.58 31.49
N ASP A 1166 35.49 -19.71 30.77
CA ASP A 1166 34.81 -19.85 29.48
C ASP A 1166 33.29 -19.63 29.62
N VAL A 1167 32.67 -20.16 30.67
CA VAL A 1167 31.24 -19.95 30.95
C VAL A 1167 30.93 -18.48 31.23
N GLU A 1168 31.80 -17.79 31.97
CA GLU A 1168 31.61 -16.37 32.27
C GLU A 1168 31.71 -15.50 31.00
N LEU A 1169 32.71 -15.77 30.15
CA LEU A 1169 32.89 -15.09 28.86
C LEU A 1169 31.74 -15.40 27.89
N TRP A 1170 31.26 -16.64 27.88
CA TRP A 1170 30.09 -17.04 27.11
C TRP A 1170 28.84 -16.29 27.57
N ALA A 1171 28.60 -16.22 28.88
CA ALA A 1171 27.48 -15.49 29.46
C ALA A 1171 27.55 -13.98 29.21
N GLN A 1172 28.75 -13.39 29.17
CA GLN A 1172 28.94 -11.99 28.74
C GLN A 1172 28.51 -11.80 27.28
N GLY A 1173 28.91 -12.70 26.38
CA GLY A 1173 28.46 -12.70 24.99
C GLY A 1173 26.94 -12.82 24.87
N VAL A 1174 26.29 -13.67 25.67
CA VAL A 1174 24.82 -13.82 25.68
C VAL A 1174 24.16 -12.52 26.12
N ARG A 1175 24.68 -11.88 27.19
CA ARG A 1175 24.16 -10.58 27.65
C ARG A 1175 24.28 -9.48 26.60
N LEU A 1176 25.41 -9.42 25.88
CA LEU A 1176 25.58 -8.48 24.78
C LEU A 1176 24.61 -8.75 23.63
N MET A 1177 24.34 -10.03 23.33
CA MET A 1177 23.33 -10.42 22.35
C MET A 1177 21.92 -9.99 22.81
N GLU A 1178 21.60 -10.15 24.09
CA GLU A 1178 20.33 -9.72 24.66
C GLU A 1178 20.18 -8.19 24.66
N GLU A 1179 21.23 -7.46 25.02
CA GLU A 1179 21.28 -6.00 24.97
C GLU A 1179 21.09 -5.50 23.54
N PHE A 1180 21.83 -6.05 22.58
CA PHE A 1180 21.66 -5.74 21.16
C PHE A 1180 20.24 -6.02 20.67
N THR A 1181 19.67 -7.17 21.03
CA THR A 1181 18.31 -7.57 20.65
C THR A 1181 17.27 -6.63 21.26
N SER A 1182 17.45 -6.25 22.53
CA SER A 1182 16.61 -5.29 23.27
C SER A 1182 16.65 -3.90 22.64
N ASP A 1183 17.84 -3.42 22.28
CA ASP A 1183 18.04 -2.07 21.74
C ASP A 1183 17.57 -1.95 20.29
N THR A 1184 17.66 -3.04 19.51
CA THR A 1184 17.28 -3.06 18.10
C THR A 1184 15.83 -3.49 17.86
N GLY A 1185 15.14 -4.02 18.87
CA GLY A 1185 13.78 -4.58 18.73
C GLY A 1185 13.70 -5.83 17.83
N CYS A 1186 14.84 -6.43 17.49
CA CYS A 1186 14.90 -7.66 16.70
C CYS A 1186 14.44 -8.87 17.55
N PHE A 1187 13.93 -9.92 16.91
CA PHE A 1187 13.45 -11.12 17.60
C PHE A 1187 14.58 -12.15 17.77
N LYS A 1188 14.72 -12.81 18.93
CA LYS A 1188 15.58 -14.02 19.03
C LYS A 1188 14.93 -15.13 18.20
N HIS A 1189 15.67 -15.76 17.27
CA HIS A 1189 15.19 -16.60 16.15
C HIS A 1189 14.71 -15.85 14.90
N TRP A 1190 14.96 -14.54 14.83
CA TRP A 1190 14.84 -13.81 13.58
C TRP A 1190 15.80 -14.41 12.57
N ASP A 1191 15.32 -14.94 11.47
CA ASP A 1191 16.17 -15.49 10.42
C ASP A 1191 16.81 -14.39 9.55
N GLY A 1192 16.81 -13.14 10.03
CA GLY A 1192 17.20 -11.95 9.27
C GLY A 1192 16.12 -11.48 8.28
N ARG A 1193 14.93 -12.11 8.26
CA ARG A 1193 13.85 -11.73 7.36
C ARG A 1193 13.17 -10.45 7.82
N VAL A 1194 13.14 -9.44 6.96
CA VAL A 1194 12.41 -8.19 7.15
C VAL A 1194 11.24 -8.16 6.17
N ASN A 1195 10.07 -7.73 6.65
CA ASN A 1195 8.92 -7.53 5.77
C ASN A 1195 9.22 -6.36 4.83
N GLU A 1196 8.75 -6.45 3.59
CA GLU A 1196 8.79 -5.31 2.66
C GLU A 1196 7.86 -4.17 3.09
#